data_AF-A0A928GB25-F1
#
_entry.id   AF-A0A928GB25-F1
#
_cell.length_a   1.000
_cell.length_b   1.000
_cell.length_c   1.000
_cell.angle_alpha   90.00
_cell.angle_beta   90.00
_cell.angle_gamma   90.00
#
_symmetry.space_group_name_H-M   'P 1'
#
loop_
_entity.id
_entity.type
_entity.pdbx_description
1 polymer ?
#
loop_
_entity_poly.entity_id
_entity_poly.type
_entity_poly.pdbx_seq_one_letter_code
_entity_poly.pdbx_strand_id
1 'polypeptide(L)'
;MKLLYKVFAAVAGILALSSCVEDAIQPLTGKYEKPAAYELNTLVSQSVEKGDKTRTFTVEVSGSNATLSMKLVGDKYFIADGSYTPSPADQAKKNTYIVGNGGTTFNNIPVESGSIKIVQGTGTYSFSGILWLADESIVDFKSTVILAYEPDPEPIKLTQMISATSNVANGTNSVTINLGTDGISSSLDPTTWQTVWTGEGNYLAVDFYSTDGFLHPGTYRPSAAGGSIAEGEYGIGWDPGDLWGIGMVFENWGTCWWTVSNGTTTAEKISEGDIIVEKSGSKYTITYNHNGLWMVYSGKIEAVDPDGGAGDDGDDTDYTELTTLLSATSNVANGTKSLTINMAEDGISSTTDPTTWQTVWEGEGHYLALDIYSEDGKLYTGTYNACATAGTINAGEFGIGWDPGDLWGIGMVFENWGTCWWNVAGGAAVAEGKVTDGTVQVLVEGSNLVIKLKSTLLNAKFTYPVAQFVDGTGAPIEVVDLGGGSEPEVEYVELTTLLSATSNVANGTNSVTINLAEDGISSTTDPTTWQTVWEGEGHYLALDVYSADGKLAAGTYNACATGGQIAEGEFGIGWDPGDLWGIGMVFENWGTCWWSVVDGAAIVEGKVTDGTLTVSVDGDIYTISLQSSLVNAQYIGTLTL
;
A
#
# COMPACT_ATOMS: atom_id res chain seq x y z
N MET A 1 -19.64 -0.70 83.10
CA MET A 1 -18.84 -1.38 82.04
C MET A 1 -18.72 -2.91 82.16
N LYS A 2 -18.89 -3.57 83.33
CA LYS A 2 -18.78 -5.04 83.44
C LYS A 2 -20.06 -5.87 83.16
N LEU A 3 -21.22 -5.22 82.97
CA LEU A 3 -22.48 -5.92 82.67
C LEU A 3 -22.75 -6.06 81.16
N LEU A 4 -22.35 -5.06 80.35
CA LEU A 4 -22.52 -5.08 78.89
C LEU A 4 -21.66 -6.14 78.19
N TYR A 5 -20.44 -6.39 78.67
CA TYR A 5 -19.55 -7.41 78.09
C TYR A 5 -20.02 -8.86 78.32
N LYS A 6 -20.77 -9.12 79.41
CA LYS A 6 -21.28 -10.46 79.72
C LYS A 6 -22.51 -10.83 78.89
N VAL A 7 -23.29 -9.82 78.48
CA VAL A 7 -24.46 -10.01 77.61
C VAL A 7 -24.02 -10.29 76.16
N PHE A 8 -22.98 -9.60 75.66
CA PHE A 8 -22.46 -9.86 74.32
C PHE A 8 -21.74 -11.22 74.20
N ALA A 9 -21.03 -11.68 75.23
CA ALA A 9 -20.39 -12.99 75.22
C ALA A 9 -21.39 -14.17 75.29
N ALA A 10 -22.51 -13.99 75.99
CA ALA A 10 -23.57 -15.00 76.08
C ALA A 10 -24.37 -15.13 74.78
N VAL A 11 -24.60 -14.02 74.06
CA VAL A 11 -25.30 -14.02 72.76
C VAL A 11 -24.43 -14.59 71.64
N ALA A 12 -23.11 -14.33 71.65
CA ALA A 12 -22.17 -14.94 70.71
C ALA A 12 -22.00 -16.45 70.93
N GLY A 13 -22.06 -16.93 72.18
CA GLY A 13 -22.01 -18.35 72.51
C GLY A 13 -23.26 -19.14 72.10
N ILE A 14 -24.44 -18.51 72.11
CA ILE A 14 -25.70 -19.14 71.68
C ILE A 14 -25.77 -19.20 70.14
N LEU A 15 -25.27 -18.18 69.43
CA LEU A 15 -25.19 -18.17 67.96
C LEU A 15 -24.14 -19.17 67.42
N ALA A 16 -23.06 -19.44 68.17
CA ALA A 16 -22.04 -20.42 67.80
C ALA A 16 -22.46 -21.89 68.07
N LEU A 17 -23.51 -22.12 68.87
CA LEU A 17 -24.01 -23.47 69.17
C LEU A 17 -25.26 -23.86 68.36
N SER A 18 -25.83 -22.94 67.56
CA SER A 18 -26.96 -23.23 66.67
C SER A 18 -26.59 -23.34 65.18
N SER A 19 -25.31 -23.22 64.82
CA SER A 19 -24.88 -23.25 63.40
C SER A 19 -24.45 -24.61 62.87
N CYS A 20 -24.54 -25.70 63.65
CA CYS A 20 -24.17 -27.04 63.17
C CYS A 20 -25.04 -28.11 63.83
N VAL A 21 -26.31 -28.25 63.42
CA VAL A 21 -27.03 -29.52 63.58
C VAL A 21 -28.01 -29.74 62.42
N GLU A 22 -27.49 -29.88 61.21
CA GLU A 22 -27.95 -30.93 60.29
C GLU A 22 -26.72 -31.46 59.56
N ASP A 23 -26.28 -32.63 60.00
CA ASP A 23 -25.27 -33.44 59.34
C ASP A 23 -25.74 -33.86 57.94
N ALA A 24 -24.79 -33.87 57.01
CA ALA A 24 -24.88 -34.24 55.60
C ALA A 24 -25.57 -33.23 54.68
N ILE A 25 -24.77 -32.64 53.77
CA ILE A 25 -25.26 -32.24 52.45
C ILE A 25 -25.98 -33.49 51.91
N GLN A 26 -27.31 -33.46 51.80
CA GLN A 26 -28.05 -34.51 51.11
C GLN A 26 -27.33 -34.77 49.79
N PRO A 27 -27.00 -36.03 49.46
CA PRO A 27 -26.37 -36.30 48.18
C PRO A 27 -27.28 -35.73 47.10
N LEU A 28 -26.73 -34.97 46.16
CA LEU A 28 -27.44 -34.29 45.06
C LEU A 28 -28.16 -35.27 44.10
N THR A 29 -28.25 -36.54 44.48
CA THR A 29 -28.98 -37.61 43.80
C THR A 29 -30.42 -37.16 43.53
N GLY A 30 -30.72 -36.86 42.26
CA GLY A 30 -32.03 -36.41 41.81
C GLY A 30 -32.25 -34.89 41.74
N LYS A 31 -31.28 -34.05 42.13
CA LYS A 31 -31.35 -32.58 41.91
C LYS A 31 -30.76 -32.14 40.58
N TYR A 32 -29.75 -32.85 40.10
CA TYR A 32 -29.19 -32.70 38.77
C TYR A 32 -29.26 -34.07 38.12
N GLU A 33 -30.12 -34.23 37.12
CA GLU A 33 -30.13 -35.45 36.34
C GLU A 33 -28.76 -35.61 35.67
N LYS A 34 -28.24 -36.84 35.70
CA LYS A 34 -27.02 -37.14 34.94
C LYS A 34 -27.31 -36.83 33.47
N PRO A 35 -26.45 -36.06 32.78
CA PRO A 35 -26.65 -35.77 31.36
C PRO A 35 -26.88 -37.05 30.56
N ALA A 36 -27.88 -37.00 29.68
CA ALA A 36 -28.12 -38.12 28.77
C ALA A 36 -26.94 -38.21 27.79
N ALA A 37 -26.32 -39.39 27.72
CA ALA A 37 -25.12 -39.62 26.91
C ALA A 37 -25.51 -40.12 25.51
N TYR A 38 -25.01 -39.47 24.47
CA TYR A 38 -25.28 -39.78 23.07
C TYR A 38 -23.99 -40.05 22.27
N GLU A 39 -24.01 -41.10 21.46
CA GLU A 39 -23.01 -41.35 20.42
C GLU A 39 -23.61 -41.06 19.04
N LEU A 40 -23.06 -40.07 18.35
CA LEU A 40 -23.58 -39.47 17.11
C LEU A 40 -22.59 -39.65 15.94
N ASN A 41 -22.29 -40.90 15.55
CA ASN A 41 -21.19 -41.21 14.62
C ASN A 41 -21.58 -41.23 13.13
N THR A 42 -22.77 -40.72 12.76
CA THR A 42 -23.21 -40.65 11.36
C THR A 42 -23.23 -39.19 10.90
N LEU A 43 -22.45 -38.85 9.86
CA LEU A 43 -22.55 -37.55 9.20
C LEU A 43 -23.83 -37.50 8.35
N VAL A 44 -24.70 -36.53 8.63
CA VAL A 44 -25.93 -36.27 7.87
C VAL A 44 -25.64 -35.26 6.75
N SER A 45 -25.02 -34.14 7.10
CA SER A 45 -24.61 -33.12 6.14
C SER A 45 -23.47 -32.28 6.67
N GLN A 46 -22.72 -31.68 5.74
CA GLN A 46 -21.73 -30.65 6.03
C GLN A 46 -21.88 -29.50 5.02
N SER A 47 -21.71 -28.26 5.47
CA SER A 47 -21.59 -27.09 4.60
C SER A 47 -20.67 -26.05 5.22
N VAL A 48 -20.13 -25.17 4.38
CA VAL A 48 -19.27 -24.05 4.78
C VAL A 48 -19.79 -22.78 4.11
N GLU A 49 -20.10 -21.78 4.93
CA GLU A 49 -20.45 -20.44 4.47
C GLU A 49 -19.26 -19.51 4.74
N LYS A 50 -18.72 -18.89 3.67
CA LYS A 50 -17.62 -17.92 3.77
C LYS A 50 -18.19 -16.53 4.08
N GLY A 51 -17.72 -15.92 5.16
CA GLY A 51 -17.90 -14.50 5.46
C GLY A 51 -16.59 -13.73 5.25
N ASP A 52 -16.58 -12.44 5.60
CA ASP A 52 -15.47 -11.53 5.30
C ASP A 52 -14.14 -11.92 5.97
N LYS A 53 -14.18 -12.33 7.24
CA LYS A 53 -12.98 -12.72 8.03
C LYS A 53 -13.10 -14.09 8.69
N THR A 54 -14.25 -14.73 8.59
CA THR A 54 -14.56 -16.00 9.26
C THR A 54 -15.38 -16.90 8.34
N ARG A 55 -15.43 -18.19 8.65
CA ARG A 55 -16.31 -19.17 8.04
C ARG A 55 -17.24 -19.78 9.06
N THR A 56 -18.48 -20.02 8.65
CA THR A 56 -19.46 -20.76 9.43
C THR A 56 -19.58 -22.17 8.86
N PHE A 57 -19.17 -23.14 9.64
CA PHE A 57 -19.28 -24.56 9.33
C PHE A 57 -20.59 -25.08 9.93
N THR A 58 -21.47 -25.62 9.08
CA THR A 58 -22.63 -26.38 9.55
C THR A 58 -22.30 -27.86 9.44
N VAL A 59 -22.28 -28.56 10.58
CA VAL A 59 -22.03 -30.01 10.64
C VAL A 59 -23.21 -30.66 11.34
N GLU A 60 -23.92 -31.52 10.63
CA GLU A 60 -25.04 -32.27 11.17
C GLU A 60 -24.65 -33.72 11.37
N VAL A 61 -24.74 -34.20 12.61
CA VAL A 61 -24.41 -35.57 12.99
C VAL A 61 -25.60 -36.25 13.65
N SER A 62 -25.76 -37.55 13.44
CA SER A 62 -26.84 -38.35 14.01
C SER A 62 -26.36 -39.68 14.58
N GLY A 63 -27.17 -40.25 15.47
CA GLY A 63 -26.93 -41.53 16.12
C GLY A 63 -27.85 -41.73 17.32
N SER A 64 -28.13 -42.98 17.71
CA SER A 64 -28.98 -43.30 18.87
C SER A 64 -30.37 -42.61 18.84
N ASN A 65 -31.01 -42.49 17.67
CA ASN A 65 -32.27 -41.75 17.46
C ASN A 65 -32.21 -40.26 17.85
N ALA A 66 -31.03 -39.66 17.80
CA ALA A 66 -30.82 -38.24 18.03
C ALA A 66 -30.04 -37.59 16.88
N THR A 67 -30.15 -36.27 16.75
CA THR A 67 -29.47 -35.45 15.75
C THR A 67 -28.95 -34.18 16.39
N LEU A 68 -27.70 -33.81 16.09
CA LEU A 68 -27.06 -32.57 16.51
C LEU A 68 -26.60 -31.80 15.27
N SER A 69 -27.14 -30.61 15.08
CA SER A 69 -26.71 -29.67 14.03
C SER A 69 -25.85 -28.58 14.68
N MET A 70 -24.55 -28.61 14.40
CA MET A 70 -23.55 -27.68 14.95
C MET A 70 -23.25 -26.58 13.94
N LYS A 71 -23.34 -25.32 14.38
CA LYS A 71 -22.86 -24.16 13.61
C LYS A 71 -21.62 -23.56 14.24
N LEU A 72 -20.46 -23.92 13.70
CA LEU A 72 -19.14 -23.63 14.27
C LEU A 72 -18.47 -22.50 13.47
N VAL A 73 -17.81 -21.56 14.14
CA VAL A 73 -17.15 -20.43 13.49
C VAL A 73 -15.63 -20.58 13.58
N GLY A 74 -14.97 -20.54 12.43
CA GLY A 74 -13.52 -20.64 12.29
C GLY A 74 -12.95 -19.63 11.30
N ASP A 75 -11.63 -19.58 11.18
CA ASP A 75 -10.88 -18.68 10.29
C ASP A 75 -10.14 -19.44 9.17
N LYS A 76 -10.19 -20.78 9.18
CA LYS A 76 -9.56 -21.65 8.16
C LYS A 76 -10.61 -22.19 7.20
N TYR A 77 -10.18 -22.85 6.12
CA TYR A 77 -11.06 -23.58 5.20
C TYR A 77 -11.61 -24.90 5.78
N PHE A 78 -11.09 -25.32 6.94
CA PHE A 78 -11.52 -26.48 7.72
C PHE A 78 -11.75 -26.10 9.18
N ILE A 79 -12.45 -26.95 9.94
CA ILE A 79 -12.67 -26.75 11.37
C ILE A 79 -11.38 -27.02 12.14
N ALA A 80 -10.87 -26.05 12.88
CA ALA A 80 -9.64 -26.22 13.66
C ALA A 80 -9.89 -26.93 15.00
N ASP A 81 -8.88 -27.65 15.48
CA ASP A 81 -8.83 -28.19 16.84
C ASP A 81 -9.04 -27.11 17.89
N GLY A 82 -9.83 -27.41 18.91
CA GLY A 82 -10.06 -26.46 19.98
C GLY A 82 -11.34 -26.71 20.77
N SER A 83 -11.62 -25.77 21.66
CA SER A 83 -12.87 -25.70 22.40
C SER A 83 -13.69 -24.53 21.87
N TYR A 84 -14.92 -24.83 21.46
CA TYR A 84 -15.87 -23.90 20.90
C TYR A 84 -16.88 -23.53 21.98
N THR A 85 -17.07 -22.23 22.17
CA THR A 85 -17.96 -21.65 23.19
C THR A 85 -19.18 -21.00 22.55
N PRO A 86 -20.33 -20.92 23.25
CA PRO A 86 -21.56 -20.35 22.69
C PRO A 86 -21.39 -18.86 22.40
N SER A 87 -21.87 -18.40 21.25
CA SER A 87 -21.98 -16.98 20.92
C SER A 87 -23.23 -16.70 20.07
N PRO A 88 -23.94 -15.58 20.30
CA PRO A 88 -24.94 -15.07 19.35
C PRO A 88 -24.32 -14.84 17.96
N ALA A 89 -25.12 -14.97 16.89
CA ALA A 89 -24.63 -14.90 15.52
C ALA A 89 -23.91 -13.58 15.17
N ASP A 90 -24.38 -12.45 15.70
CA ASP A 90 -23.82 -11.11 15.52
C ASP A 90 -22.51 -10.87 16.30
N GLN A 91 -22.19 -11.75 17.25
CA GLN A 91 -20.98 -11.70 18.08
C GLN A 91 -20.07 -12.91 17.86
N ALA A 92 -20.40 -13.74 16.87
CA ALA A 92 -19.67 -14.96 16.61
C ALA A 92 -18.27 -14.64 16.06
N LYS A 93 -17.26 -15.31 16.61
CA LYS A 93 -15.86 -15.18 16.22
C LYS A 93 -15.20 -16.55 16.17
N LYS A 94 -13.94 -16.60 15.76
CA LYS A 94 -13.14 -17.84 15.77
C LYS A 94 -13.30 -18.60 17.10
N ASN A 95 -13.47 -19.93 17.01
CA ASN A 95 -13.65 -20.85 18.13
C ASN A 95 -14.94 -20.58 18.93
N THR A 96 -16.01 -20.16 18.26
CA THR A 96 -17.36 -20.09 18.85
C THR A 96 -18.34 -20.95 18.06
N TYR A 97 -19.44 -21.34 18.69
CA TYR A 97 -20.58 -21.94 18.01
C TYR A 97 -21.82 -21.05 18.19
N ILE A 98 -22.61 -20.94 17.13
CA ILE A 98 -23.75 -20.04 17.08
C ILE A 98 -24.89 -20.61 17.94
N VAL A 99 -25.43 -19.80 18.85
CA VAL A 99 -26.63 -20.08 19.64
C VAL A 99 -27.79 -19.15 19.25
N GLY A 100 -29.01 -19.49 19.68
CA GLY A 100 -30.22 -18.73 19.37
C GLY A 100 -30.89 -19.14 18.06
N ASN A 101 -31.70 -18.25 17.49
CA ASN A 101 -32.51 -18.58 16.31
C ASN A 101 -31.62 -18.91 15.09
N GLY A 102 -31.82 -20.09 14.51
CA GLY A 102 -31.01 -20.58 13.40
C GLY A 102 -29.58 -20.99 13.79
N GLY A 103 -29.27 -21.13 15.09
CA GLY A 103 -27.99 -21.61 15.61
C GLY A 103 -27.89 -23.13 15.72
N THR A 104 -27.07 -23.59 16.66
CA THR A 104 -26.83 -25.00 16.99
C THR A 104 -28.06 -25.61 17.66
N THR A 105 -28.46 -26.82 17.25
CA THR A 105 -29.66 -27.51 17.78
C THR A 105 -29.40 -28.99 18.04
N PHE A 106 -30.08 -29.54 19.05
CA PHE A 106 -30.13 -30.98 19.33
C PHE A 106 -31.59 -31.46 19.25
N ASN A 107 -31.91 -32.41 18.36
CA ASN A 107 -33.28 -32.84 18.06
C ASN A 107 -34.24 -31.67 17.74
N ASN A 108 -33.75 -30.67 17.01
CA ASN A 108 -34.43 -29.40 16.71
C ASN A 108 -34.72 -28.50 17.93
N ILE A 109 -34.16 -28.81 19.10
CA ILE A 109 -34.20 -27.96 20.29
C ILE A 109 -32.94 -27.07 20.29
N PRO A 110 -33.07 -25.74 20.37
CA PRO A 110 -31.92 -24.84 20.42
C PRO A 110 -30.99 -25.13 21.60
N VAL A 111 -29.68 -25.04 21.34
CA VAL A 111 -28.65 -25.03 22.39
C VAL A 111 -28.50 -23.60 22.91
N GLU A 112 -28.51 -23.43 24.23
CA GLU A 112 -28.29 -22.13 24.89
C GLU A 112 -26.86 -21.94 25.35
N SER A 113 -26.24 -22.97 25.92
CA SER A 113 -24.87 -22.91 26.43
C SER A 113 -24.18 -24.27 26.44
N GLY A 114 -22.91 -24.33 26.84
CA GLY A 114 -22.11 -25.54 26.80
C GLY A 114 -20.71 -25.34 26.23
N SER A 115 -20.04 -26.43 25.91
CA SER A 115 -18.76 -26.41 25.20
C SER A 115 -18.69 -27.57 24.23
N ILE A 116 -18.23 -27.30 23.01
CA ILE A 116 -17.95 -28.31 22.00
C ILE A 116 -16.44 -28.39 21.82
N LYS A 117 -15.83 -29.51 22.17
CA LYS A 117 -14.42 -29.80 21.91
C LYS A 117 -14.28 -30.57 20.60
N ILE A 118 -13.37 -30.12 19.76
CA ILE A 118 -13.08 -30.70 18.45
C ILE A 118 -11.63 -31.14 18.41
N VAL A 119 -11.41 -32.36 17.92
CA VAL A 119 -10.09 -32.95 17.69
C VAL A 119 -10.05 -33.57 16.31
N GLN A 120 -9.07 -33.17 15.51
CA GLN A 120 -8.79 -33.68 14.18
C GLN A 120 -7.88 -34.90 14.30
N GLY A 121 -8.33 -36.01 13.72
CA GLY A 121 -7.53 -37.21 13.51
C GLY A 121 -7.12 -37.33 12.04
N THR A 122 -6.39 -38.38 11.72
CA THR A 122 -6.05 -38.72 10.33
C THR A 122 -7.31 -39.06 9.54
N GLY A 123 -7.85 -38.08 8.79
CA GLY A 123 -9.06 -38.23 7.97
C GLY A 123 -10.39 -38.30 8.75
N THR A 124 -10.39 -37.99 10.05
CA THR A 124 -11.60 -38.00 10.89
C THR A 124 -11.65 -36.78 11.81
N TYR A 125 -12.85 -36.41 12.24
CA TYR A 125 -13.11 -35.36 13.22
C TYR A 125 -13.87 -35.95 14.40
N SER A 126 -13.36 -35.71 15.61
CA SER A 126 -14.03 -36.06 16.84
C SER A 126 -14.61 -34.83 17.51
N PHE A 127 -15.92 -34.84 17.72
CA PHE A 127 -16.66 -33.83 18.48
C PHE A 127 -17.06 -34.42 19.83
N SER A 128 -16.91 -33.65 20.90
CA SER A 128 -17.39 -34.04 22.22
C SER A 128 -17.76 -32.84 23.05
N GLY A 129 -18.75 -32.96 23.92
CA GLY A 129 -19.15 -31.82 24.72
C GLY A 129 -20.35 -32.08 25.62
N ILE A 130 -20.61 -31.10 26.48
CA ILE A 130 -21.83 -31.02 27.28
C ILE A 130 -22.57 -29.77 26.82
N LEU A 131 -23.85 -29.92 26.49
CA LEU A 131 -24.72 -28.85 25.99
C LEU A 131 -25.94 -28.70 26.90
N TRP A 132 -26.30 -27.45 27.17
CA TRP A 132 -27.57 -27.07 27.80
C TRP A 132 -28.54 -26.61 26.73
N LEU A 133 -29.70 -27.24 26.68
CA LEU A 133 -30.75 -26.95 25.71
C LEU A 133 -31.76 -25.95 26.28
N ALA A 134 -32.50 -25.29 25.40
CA ALA A 134 -33.54 -24.31 25.78
C ALA A 134 -34.72 -24.91 26.56
N ASP A 135 -34.87 -26.23 26.60
CA ASP A 135 -35.85 -26.95 27.43
C ASP A 135 -35.29 -27.37 28.81
N GLU A 136 -34.16 -26.78 29.21
CA GLU A 136 -33.41 -27.04 30.45
C GLU A 136 -32.76 -28.44 30.53
N SER A 137 -32.87 -29.26 29.48
CA SER A 137 -32.20 -30.56 29.44
C SER A 137 -30.69 -30.42 29.19
N ILE A 138 -29.93 -31.40 29.68
CA ILE A 138 -28.47 -31.45 29.56
C ILE A 138 -28.08 -32.71 28.80
N VAL A 139 -27.31 -32.54 27.73
CA VAL A 139 -26.82 -33.64 26.90
C VAL A 139 -25.30 -33.72 26.96
N ASP A 140 -24.77 -34.93 27.13
CA ASP A 140 -23.36 -35.27 26.93
C ASP A 140 -23.27 -36.02 25.59
N PHE A 141 -22.45 -35.55 24.66
CA PHE A 141 -22.37 -36.15 23.34
C PHE A 141 -20.92 -36.43 22.94
N LYS A 142 -20.77 -37.48 22.13
CA LYS A 142 -19.54 -37.80 21.41
C LYS A 142 -19.89 -38.19 19.97
N SER A 143 -19.04 -37.78 19.05
CA SER A 143 -19.17 -38.08 17.63
C SER A 143 -17.78 -38.24 17.05
N THR A 144 -17.60 -39.23 16.19
CA THR A 144 -16.45 -39.32 15.28
C THR A 144 -16.98 -39.53 13.87
N VAL A 145 -16.66 -38.61 12.96
CA VAL A 145 -17.11 -38.63 11.56
C VAL A 145 -15.97 -38.28 10.61
N ILE A 146 -16.12 -38.59 9.33
CA ILE A 146 -15.21 -38.15 8.27
C ILE A 146 -15.77 -36.85 7.70
N LEU A 147 -14.99 -35.77 7.72
CA LEU A 147 -15.32 -34.52 7.03
C LEU A 147 -14.30 -34.28 5.93
N ALA A 148 -14.79 -33.81 4.79
CA ALA A 148 -13.96 -33.42 3.65
C ALA A 148 -14.05 -31.91 3.47
N TYR A 149 -12.89 -31.24 3.47
CA TYR A 149 -12.78 -29.83 3.15
C TYR A 149 -11.90 -29.67 1.92
N GLU A 150 -12.39 -28.94 0.94
CA GLU A 150 -11.58 -28.50 -0.19
C GLU A 150 -10.92 -27.16 0.21
N PRO A 151 -9.60 -27.02 0.07
CA PRO A 151 -8.96 -25.71 0.14
C PRO A 151 -9.65 -24.75 -0.83
N ASP A 152 -9.66 -23.46 -0.48
CA ASP A 152 -9.98 -22.47 -1.51
C ASP A 152 -8.97 -22.64 -2.65
N PRO A 153 -9.38 -22.50 -3.92
CA PRO A 153 -8.41 -22.37 -4.99
C PRO A 153 -7.46 -21.21 -4.62
N GLU A 154 -6.17 -21.39 -4.85
CA GLU A 154 -5.18 -20.31 -4.73
C GLU A 154 -4.71 -19.94 -6.14
N PRO A 155 -4.45 -18.64 -6.40
CA PRO A 155 -3.88 -18.26 -7.68
C PRO A 155 -2.50 -18.89 -7.84
N ILE A 156 -2.19 -19.32 -9.05
CA ILE A 156 -0.81 -19.62 -9.43
C ILE A 156 -0.03 -18.31 -9.37
N LYS A 157 0.93 -18.23 -8.45
CA LYS A 157 1.74 -17.03 -8.26
C LYS A 157 2.86 -16.97 -9.29
N LEU A 158 2.80 -15.98 -10.17
CA LEU A 158 3.90 -15.61 -11.04
C LEU A 158 4.76 -14.61 -10.27
N THR A 159 6.00 -14.97 -9.97
CA THR A 159 6.89 -14.18 -9.11
C THR A 159 8.03 -13.55 -9.88
N GLN A 160 8.16 -13.87 -11.18
CA GLN A 160 9.30 -13.47 -11.99
C GLN A 160 8.85 -12.74 -13.25
N MET A 161 9.41 -11.55 -13.49
CA MET A 161 9.35 -10.90 -14.80
C MET A 161 10.47 -11.51 -15.65
N ILE A 162 10.10 -12.25 -16.70
CA ILE A 162 11.05 -12.92 -17.59
C ILE A 162 11.52 -11.96 -18.68
N SER A 163 10.57 -11.24 -19.28
CA SER A 163 10.86 -10.18 -20.24
C SER A 163 9.67 -9.25 -20.36
N ALA A 164 9.93 -7.97 -20.64
CA ALA A 164 8.92 -7.02 -21.08
C ALA A 164 9.51 -6.14 -22.18
N THR A 165 8.75 -5.93 -23.26
CA THR A 165 9.22 -5.24 -24.46
C THR A 165 8.12 -4.38 -25.08
N SER A 166 8.45 -3.13 -25.40
CA SER A 166 7.61 -2.28 -26.24
C SER A 166 7.76 -2.64 -27.73
N ASN A 167 6.63 -2.80 -28.42
CA ASN A 167 6.60 -3.09 -29.86
C ASN A 167 6.30 -1.84 -30.71
N VAL A 168 6.15 -0.66 -30.10
CA VAL A 168 5.80 0.59 -30.80
C VAL A 168 6.84 0.94 -31.86
N ALA A 169 8.12 0.75 -31.56
CA ALA A 169 9.22 0.97 -32.52
C ALA A 169 9.15 0.02 -33.75
N ASN A 170 8.51 -1.14 -33.60
CA ASN A 170 8.28 -2.10 -34.68
C ASN A 170 6.97 -1.84 -35.45
N GLY A 171 6.25 -0.76 -35.11
CA GLY A 171 4.98 -0.37 -35.75
C GLY A 171 3.74 -1.07 -35.18
N THR A 172 3.87 -1.75 -34.04
CA THR A 172 2.75 -2.42 -33.37
C THR A 172 2.44 -1.71 -32.05
N ASN A 173 1.19 -1.29 -31.86
CA ASN A 173 0.74 -0.63 -30.63
C ASN A 173 0.50 -1.65 -29.50
N SER A 174 1.58 -2.28 -29.03
CA SER A 174 1.51 -3.21 -27.90
C SER A 174 2.78 -3.25 -27.06
N VAL A 175 2.62 -3.71 -25.82
CA VAL A 175 3.71 -4.20 -24.97
C VAL A 175 3.57 -5.71 -24.77
N THR A 176 4.64 -6.46 -25.01
CA THR A 176 4.70 -7.91 -24.80
C THR A 176 5.36 -8.19 -23.46
N ILE A 177 4.71 -8.98 -22.61
CA ILE A 177 5.19 -9.32 -21.27
C ILE A 177 5.16 -10.83 -21.07
N ASN A 178 6.25 -11.36 -20.52
CA ASN A 178 6.37 -12.75 -20.09
C ASN A 178 6.56 -12.79 -18.56
N LEU A 179 5.62 -13.42 -17.85
CA LEU A 179 5.58 -13.52 -16.39
C LEU A 179 5.64 -14.98 -15.97
N GLY A 180 6.64 -15.37 -15.19
CA GLY A 180 6.88 -16.77 -14.81
C GLY A 180 6.68 -17.06 -13.33
N THR A 181 6.45 -18.34 -13.02
CA THR A 181 6.73 -18.90 -11.70
C THR A 181 8.23 -18.90 -11.45
N ASP A 182 8.62 -18.94 -10.17
CA ASP A 182 10.03 -19.08 -9.78
C ASP A 182 10.70 -20.31 -10.44
N GLY A 183 11.98 -20.18 -10.77
CA GLY A 183 12.78 -21.24 -11.37
C GLY A 183 12.72 -21.37 -12.90
N ILE A 184 11.95 -20.54 -13.61
CA ILE A 184 11.95 -20.49 -15.07
C ILE A 184 12.89 -19.39 -15.57
N SER A 185 13.60 -19.65 -16.66
CA SER A 185 14.28 -18.60 -17.39
C SER A 185 14.29 -18.86 -18.90
N SER A 186 14.48 -17.79 -19.67
CA SER A 186 14.60 -17.84 -21.12
C SER A 186 15.92 -17.24 -21.57
N SER A 187 16.50 -17.79 -22.63
CA SER A 187 17.64 -17.20 -23.32
C SER A 187 17.49 -17.38 -24.83
N LEU A 188 18.03 -16.46 -25.62
CA LEU A 188 18.07 -16.61 -27.08
C LEU A 188 19.27 -17.47 -27.46
N ASP A 189 19.07 -18.56 -28.20
CA ASP A 189 20.17 -19.27 -28.84
C ASP A 189 20.58 -18.51 -30.12
N PRO A 190 21.79 -17.92 -30.17
CA PRO A 190 22.24 -17.14 -31.34
C PRO A 190 22.46 -17.99 -32.59
N THR A 191 22.49 -19.33 -32.47
CA THR A 191 22.70 -20.26 -33.59
C THR A 191 21.41 -20.52 -34.34
N THR A 192 20.32 -20.68 -33.60
CA THR A 192 18.99 -21.05 -34.13
C THR A 192 18.01 -19.88 -34.13
N TRP A 193 18.36 -18.77 -33.44
CA TRP A 193 17.48 -17.63 -33.15
C TRP A 193 16.18 -18.03 -32.45
N GLN A 194 16.21 -19.15 -31.73
CA GLN A 194 15.08 -19.65 -30.95
C GLN A 194 15.24 -19.32 -29.47
N THR A 195 14.13 -19.04 -28.81
CA THR A 195 14.09 -18.89 -27.36
C THR A 195 14.20 -20.27 -26.71
N VAL A 196 15.26 -20.48 -25.95
CA VAL A 196 15.48 -21.68 -25.12
C VAL A 196 14.93 -21.41 -23.74
N TRP A 197 13.95 -22.23 -23.33
CA TRP A 197 13.34 -22.21 -22.01
C TRP A 197 13.99 -23.25 -21.10
N THR A 198 14.30 -22.87 -19.87
CA THR A 198 14.86 -23.78 -18.85
C THR A 198 14.07 -23.67 -17.55
N GLY A 199 14.12 -24.73 -16.73
CA GLY A 199 13.38 -24.83 -15.48
C GLY A 199 12.15 -25.72 -15.56
N GLU A 200 11.38 -25.72 -14.47
CA GLU A 200 10.09 -26.38 -14.33
C GLU A 200 9.09 -25.34 -13.81
N GLY A 201 7.95 -25.18 -14.46
CA GLY A 201 6.91 -24.27 -13.99
C GLY A 201 5.98 -23.78 -15.09
N ASN A 202 5.33 -22.63 -14.85
CA ASN A 202 4.47 -21.99 -15.85
C ASN A 202 4.84 -20.52 -16.09
N TYR A 203 4.53 -20.02 -17.27
CA TYR A 203 4.58 -18.58 -17.55
C TYR A 203 3.38 -18.12 -18.39
N LEU A 204 2.95 -16.87 -18.17
CA LEU A 204 2.04 -16.16 -19.05
C LEU A 204 2.87 -15.36 -20.06
N ALA A 205 2.59 -15.53 -21.34
CA ALA A 205 2.93 -14.56 -22.39
C ALA A 205 1.68 -13.76 -22.73
N VAL A 206 1.77 -12.43 -22.77
CA VAL A 206 0.64 -11.54 -23.03
C VAL A 206 1.06 -10.31 -23.81
N ASP A 207 0.22 -9.89 -24.74
CA ASP A 207 0.36 -8.64 -25.48
C ASP A 207 -0.73 -7.67 -25.04
N PHE A 208 -0.38 -6.59 -24.34
CA PHE A 208 -1.33 -5.53 -23.97
C PHE A 208 -1.31 -4.42 -24.99
N TYR A 209 -2.48 -3.82 -25.25
CA TYR A 209 -2.54 -2.59 -26.03
C TYR A 209 -1.72 -1.49 -25.38
N SER A 210 -0.89 -0.82 -26.18
CA SER A 210 -0.10 0.32 -25.74
C SER A 210 0.39 1.13 -26.95
N THR A 211 0.06 2.41 -27.01
CA THR A 211 0.51 3.32 -28.08
C THR A 211 1.80 4.04 -27.73
N ASP A 212 2.11 4.18 -26.44
CA ASP A 212 3.30 4.84 -25.92
C ASP A 212 4.43 3.86 -25.57
N GLY A 213 4.13 2.55 -25.59
CA GLY A 213 5.11 1.51 -25.28
C GLY A 213 5.19 1.17 -23.80
N PHE A 214 4.24 1.65 -22.99
CA PHE A 214 4.16 1.38 -21.57
C PHE A 214 2.92 0.55 -21.19
N LEU A 215 3.02 -0.17 -20.07
CA LEU A 215 1.91 -0.91 -19.48
C LEU A 215 1.13 0.01 -18.54
N HIS A 216 -0.16 0.20 -18.81
CA HIS A 216 -1.03 1.03 -17.99
C HIS A 216 -1.92 0.19 -17.06
N PRO A 217 -2.29 0.70 -15.88
CA PRO A 217 -3.33 0.09 -15.06
C PRO A 217 -4.67 0.09 -15.79
N GLY A 218 -5.44 -0.97 -15.64
CA GLY A 218 -6.74 -1.10 -16.29
C GLY A 218 -7.26 -2.53 -16.33
N THR A 219 -8.47 -2.68 -16.84
CA THR A 219 -9.04 -3.98 -17.18
C THR A 219 -8.93 -4.19 -18.69
N TYR A 220 -8.14 -5.19 -19.10
CA TYR A 220 -7.91 -5.53 -20.48
C TYR A 220 -8.79 -6.71 -20.89
N ARG A 221 -9.56 -6.50 -21.96
CA ARG A 221 -10.47 -7.50 -22.53
C ARG A 221 -9.82 -8.28 -23.67
N PRO A 222 -10.27 -9.50 -23.99
CA PRO A 222 -9.75 -10.23 -25.15
C PRO A 222 -10.05 -9.46 -26.43
N SER A 223 -9.05 -9.32 -27.29
CA SER A 223 -9.25 -8.73 -28.62
C SER A 223 -10.19 -9.56 -29.49
N ALA A 224 -10.92 -8.89 -30.39
CA ALA A 224 -11.92 -9.54 -31.23
C ALA A 224 -11.34 -10.57 -32.22
N ALA A 225 -10.06 -10.45 -32.57
CA ALA A 225 -9.36 -11.34 -33.48
C ALA A 225 -7.85 -11.39 -33.19
N GLY A 226 -7.25 -12.54 -33.49
CA GLY A 226 -5.80 -12.73 -33.38
C GLY A 226 -5.01 -11.81 -34.31
N GLY A 227 -3.90 -11.28 -33.80
CA GLY A 227 -3.03 -10.35 -34.54
C GLY A 227 -3.53 -8.90 -34.60
N SER A 228 -4.66 -8.59 -33.96
CA SER A 228 -5.17 -7.23 -33.78
C SER A 228 -5.45 -6.96 -32.32
N ILE A 229 -5.08 -5.78 -31.84
CA ILE A 229 -5.29 -5.32 -30.46
C ILE A 229 -5.75 -3.87 -30.52
N ALA A 230 -6.88 -3.55 -29.90
CA ALA A 230 -7.39 -2.19 -29.77
C ALA A 230 -7.28 -1.67 -28.33
N GLU A 231 -7.62 -0.39 -28.13
CA GLU A 231 -7.56 0.25 -26.82
C GLU A 231 -8.38 -0.50 -25.77
N GLY A 232 -7.77 -0.76 -24.61
CA GLY A 232 -8.37 -1.56 -23.53
C GLY A 232 -8.41 -3.07 -23.80
N GLU A 233 -7.70 -3.58 -24.80
CA GLU A 233 -7.64 -5.01 -25.12
C GLU A 233 -6.25 -5.62 -24.89
N TYR A 234 -6.21 -6.94 -24.67
CA TYR A 234 -5.03 -7.77 -24.86
C TYR A 234 -5.21 -8.67 -26.09
N GLY A 235 -4.10 -9.00 -26.76
CA GLY A 235 -4.14 -9.85 -27.96
C GLY A 235 -4.41 -11.32 -27.63
N ILE A 236 -5.50 -11.89 -28.14
CA ILE A 236 -5.82 -13.31 -27.91
C ILE A 236 -4.77 -14.26 -28.49
N GLY A 237 -4.63 -15.44 -27.88
CA GLY A 237 -3.81 -16.53 -28.40
C GLY A 237 -4.34 -17.07 -29.74
N TRP A 238 -3.50 -17.16 -30.76
CA TRP A 238 -3.88 -17.58 -32.11
C TRP A 238 -2.73 -18.23 -32.91
N ASP A 239 -3.04 -18.86 -34.05
CA ASP A 239 -2.06 -19.42 -34.98
C ASP A 239 -2.06 -18.62 -36.29
N PRO A 240 -0.99 -17.85 -36.58
CA PRO A 240 -0.91 -17.07 -37.81
C PRO A 240 -0.85 -17.90 -39.10
N GLY A 241 -0.44 -19.16 -39.01
CA GLY A 241 -0.15 -19.97 -40.18
C GLY A 241 1.14 -19.51 -40.87
N ASP A 242 1.20 -19.60 -42.19
CA ASP A 242 2.37 -19.17 -42.99
C ASP A 242 2.31 -17.67 -43.31
N LEU A 243 2.81 -16.85 -42.37
CA LEU A 243 2.84 -15.38 -42.44
C LEU A 243 3.58 -14.85 -43.67
N TRP A 244 4.56 -15.59 -44.20
CA TRP A 244 5.46 -15.11 -45.25
C TRP A 244 5.33 -15.88 -46.57
N GLY A 245 4.45 -16.88 -46.65
CA GLY A 245 4.26 -17.70 -47.84
C GLY A 245 5.49 -18.54 -48.21
N ILE A 246 6.36 -18.84 -47.23
CA ILE A 246 7.62 -19.58 -47.43
C ILE A 246 7.55 -21.01 -46.90
N GLY A 247 6.37 -21.47 -46.48
CA GLY A 247 6.14 -22.80 -45.92
C GLY A 247 6.50 -22.94 -44.43
N MET A 248 6.75 -21.82 -43.73
CA MET A 248 6.98 -21.81 -42.28
C MET A 248 5.69 -21.47 -41.55
N VAL A 249 5.16 -22.42 -40.78
CA VAL A 249 3.92 -22.25 -40.00
C VAL A 249 4.26 -21.72 -38.61
N PHE A 250 3.60 -20.62 -38.23
CA PHE A 250 3.66 -20.04 -36.90
C PHE A 250 2.46 -20.48 -36.07
N GLU A 251 2.71 -20.85 -34.82
CA GLU A 251 1.72 -21.32 -33.84
C GLU A 251 1.93 -20.61 -32.50
N ASN A 252 0.87 -20.52 -31.69
CA ASN A 252 0.88 -20.00 -30.32
C ASN A 252 1.40 -18.55 -30.20
N TRP A 253 0.88 -17.66 -31.06
CA TRP A 253 1.13 -16.21 -30.98
C TRP A 253 0.09 -15.51 -30.11
N GLY A 254 0.40 -14.31 -29.62
CA GLY A 254 -0.47 -13.56 -28.72
C GLY A 254 -0.44 -14.12 -27.30
N THR A 255 -1.58 -14.00 -26.60
CA THR A 255 -1.65 -14.39 -25.18
C THR A 255 -1.80 -15.89 -25.00
N CYS A 256 -0.81 -16.51 -24.35
CA CYS A 256 -0.78 -17.93 -24.09
C CYS A 256 -0.28 -18.22 -22.67
N TRP A 257 -0.87 -19.22 -22.04
CA TRP A 257 -0.35 -19.86 -20.83
C TRP A 257 0.58 -20.99 -21.23
N TRP A 258 1.79 -21.00 -20.70
CA TRP A 258 2.80 -21.99 -21.05
C TRP A 258 3.21 -22.80 -19.85
N THR A 259 3.37 -24.10 -20.04
CA THR A 259 4.01 -25.01 -19.09
C THR A 259 5.40 -25.39 -19.62
N VAL A 260 6.41 -25.23 -18.78
CA VAL A 260 7.81 -25.59 -19.05
C VAL A 260 8.14 -26.84 -18.25
N SER A 261 8.60 -27.90 -18.93
CA SER A 261 9.11 -29.10 -18.29
C SER A 261 10.25 -29.72 -19.09
N ASN A 262 11.39 -29.97 -18.44
CA ASN A 262 12.60 -30.57 -19.01
C ASN A 262 13.03 -29.94 -20.36
N GLY A 263 13.00 -28.61 -20.45
CA GLY A 263 13.38 -27.88 -21.68
C GLY A 263 12.36 -27.97 -22.83
N THR A 264 11.18 -28.56 -22.59
CA THR A 264 10.04 -28.57 -23.51
C THR A 264 8.98 -27.58 -23.02
N THR A 265 8.30 -26.93 -23.95
CA THR A 265 7.18 -26.03 -23.64
C THR A 265 5.89 -26.52 -24.30
N THR A 266 4.77 -26.38 -23.58
CA THR A 266 3.41 -26.60 -24.12
C THR A 266 2.57 -25.37 -23.85
N ALA A 267 1.80 -24.92 -24.84
CA ALA A 267 0.97 -23.72 -24.75
C ALA A 267 -0.52 -24.06 -24.67
N GLU A 268 -1.25 -23.28 -23.88
CA GLU A 268 -2.69 -23.13 -23.90
C GLU A 268 -3.04 -21.69 -24.30
N LYS A 269 -3.80 -21.53 -25.38
CA LYS A 269 -4.18 -20.20 -25.89
C LYS A 269 -5.25 -19.58 -25.01
N ILE A 270 -5.01 -18.35 -24.55
CA ILE A 270 -6.02 -17.57 -23.84
C ILE A 270 -6.79 -16.75 -24.86
N SER A 271 -8.09 -17.04 -25.00
CA SER A 271 -8.99 -16.39 -25.97
C SER A 271 -10.17 -15.66 -25.35
N GLU A 272 -10.29 -15.73 -24.02
CA GLU A 272 -11.38 -15.12 -23.24
C GLU A 272 -10.94 -14.90 -21.79
N GLY A 273 -11.73 -14.12 -21.04
CA GLY A 273 -11.43 -13.70 -19.68
C GLY A 273 -10.77 -12.32 -19.63
N ASP A 274 -11.04 -11.53 -18.59
CA ASP A 274 -10.42 -10.22 -18.42
C ASP A 274 -9.08 -10.36 -17.69
N ILE A 275 -8.09 -9.57 -18.11
CA ILE A 275 -6.82 -9.40 -17.37
C ILE A 275 -6.88 -8.04 -16.66
N ILE A 276 -6.74 -8.06 -15.33
CA ILE A 276 -6.73 -6.86 -14.51
C ILE A 276 -5.28 -6.50 -14.22
N VAL A 277 -4.90 -5.27 -14.54
CA VAL A 277 -3.59 -4.69 -14.23
C VAL A 277 -3.81 -3.56 -13.24
N GLU A 278 -3.22 -3.70 -12.06
CA GLU A 278 -3.19 -2.68 -11.02
C GLU A 278 -1.74 -2.26 -10.80
N LYS A 279 -1.55 -1.00 -10.41
CA LYS A 279 -0.23 -0.46 -10.07
C LYS A 279 -0.31 0.31 -8.75
N SER A 280 0.66 0.07 -7.88
CA SER A 280 0.86 0.80 -6.63
C SER A 280 2.36 1.09 -6.49
N GLY A 281 2.76 2.34 -6.71
CA GLY A 281 4.17 2.70 -6.91
C GLY A 281 4.78 1.92 -8.09
N SER A 282 6.01 1.42 -7.93
CA SER A 282 6.69 0.60 -8.97
C SER A 282 6.13 -0.82 -9.15
N LYS A 283 5.16 -1.22 -8.32
CA LYS A 283 4.67 -2.61 -8.26
C LYS A 283 3.40 -2.79 -9.07
N TYR A 284 3.46 -3.69 -10.04
CA TYR A 284 2.31 -4.17 -10.79
C TYR A 284 1.70 -5.38 -10.10
N THR A 285 0.37 -5.43 -10.07
CA THR A 285 -0.41 -6.64 -9.79
C THR A 285 -1.22 -7.00 -11.03
N ILE A 286 -0.93 -8.15 -11.63
CA ILE A 286 -1.62 -8.61 -12.84
C ILE A 286 -2.40 -9.87 -12.49
N THR A 287 -3.71 -9.83 -12.65
CA THR A 287 -4.62 -10.92 -12.28
C THR A 287 -5.38 -11.42 -13.50
N TYR A 288 -5.45 -12.74 -13.65
CA TYR A 288 -6.33 -13.40 -14.60
C TYR A 288 -7.05 -14.55 -13.89
N ASN A 289 -8.37 -14.61 -14.01
CA ASN A 289 -9.19 -15.67 -13.43
C ASN A 289 -10.33 -16.04 -14.38
N HIS A 290 -10.13 -17.10 -15.15
CA HIS A 290 -11.15 -17.60 -16.07
C HIS A 290 -10.96 -19.08 -16.38
N ASN A 291 -12.07 -19.80 -16.57
CA ASN A 291 -12.11 -21.24 -16.90
C ASN A 291 -11.22 -22.17 -16.03
N GLY A 292 -11.04 -21.84 -14.76
CA GLY A 292 -10.24 -22.65 -13.83
C GLY A 292 -8.74 -22.37 -13.88
N LEU A 293 -8.27 -21.47 -14.74
CA LEU A 293 -6.95 -20.87 -14.64
C LEU A 293 -7.07 -19.56 -13.85
N TRP A 294 -6.54 -19.58 -12.63
CA TRP A 294 -6.40 -18.40 -11.79
C TRP A 294 -4.93 -18.15 -11.51
N MET A 295 -4.44 -16.98 -11.89
CA MET A 295 -3.06 -16.57 -11.64
C MET A 295 -3.03 -15.13 -11.12
N VAL A 296 -1.95 -14.82 -10.39
CA VAL A 296 -1.60 -13.47 -9.97
C VAL A 296 -0.10 -13.29 -10.12
N TYR A 297 0.31 -12.21 -10.77
CA TYR A 297 1.65 -11.65 -10.70
C TYR A 297 1.66 -10.47 -9.73
N SER A 298 2.73 -10.33 -8.96
CA SER A 298 2.97 -9.12 -8.16
C SER A 298 4.46 -8.79 -8.13
N GLY A 299 4.87 -7.69 -8.75
CA GLY A 299 6.27 -7.30 -8.88
C GLY A 299 6.50 -6.12 -9.83
N LYS A 300 7.76 -5.73 -10.03
CA LYS A 300 8.14 -4.61 -10.90
C LYS A 300 8.23 -5.03 -12.37
N ILE A 301 7.83 -4.13 -13.27
CA ILE A 301 7.96 -4.32 -14.74
C ILE A 301 8.64 -3.09 -15.35
N GLU A 302 9.88 -2.85 -14.94
CA GLU A 302 10.64 -1.63 -15.23
C GLU A 302 10.73 -1.29 -16.74
N ALA A 303 10.91 -2.29 -17.60
CA ALA A 303 11.17 -2.07 -19.03
C ALA A 303 9.99 -1.46 -19.82
N VAL A 304 8.78 -1.52 -19.26
CA VAL A 304 7.56 -0.92 -19.86
C VAL A 304 6.78 -0.15 -18.80
N ASP A 305 7.46 0.35 -17.77
CA ASP A 305 6.87 1.21 -16.76
C ASP A 305 6.76 2.64 -17.30
N PRO A 306 5.56 3.25 -17.39
CA PRO A 306 5.39 4.63 -17.84
C PRO A 306 6.10 5.66 -16.94
N ASP A 307 6.43 5.29 -15.71
CA ASP A 307 7.13 6.16 -14.76
C ASP A 307 8.67 6.01 -14.87
N GLY A 308 9.14 5.28 -15.89
CA GLY A 308 10.56 5.10 -16.20
C GLY A 308 11.22 4.01 -15.37
N GLY A 309 11.60 2.90 -16.01
CA GLY A 309 12.43 1.81 -15.45
C GLY A 309 13.87 2.19 -15.07
N ALA A 310 14.14 3.47 -14.84
CA ALA A 310 15.34 4.01 -14.24
C ALA A 310 14.87 5.20 -13.39
N GLY A 311 14.31 4.89 -12.23
CA GLY A 311 13.84 5.90 -11.28
C GLY A 311 15.04 6.71 -10.77
N ASP A 312 15.18 7.92 -11.29
CA ASP A 312 15.88 9.01 -10.61
C ASP A 312 14.93 10.21 -10.56
N ASP A 313 14.44 10.42 -9.34
CA ASP A 313 13.95 11.66 -8.73
C ASP A 313 12.79 12.44 -9.37
N GLY A 314 11.58 12.06 -8.92
CA GLY A 314 10.34 12.82 -9.10
C GLY A 314 9.17 12.26 -8.27
N ASP A 315 9.40 12.03 -6.98
CA ASP A 315 8.37 11.77 -5.95
C ASP A 315 7.66 10.41 -5.86
N ASP A 316 8.33 9.30 -6.20
CA ASP A 316 7.91 7.98 -5.69
C ASP A 316 9.13 7.07 -5.47
N THR A 317 9.87 7.34 -4.40
CA THR A 317 10.86 6.40 -3.89
C THR A 317 10.15 5.18 -3.33
N ASP A 318 10.40 3.97 -3.86
CA ASP A 318 9.95 2.72 -3.25
C ASP A 318 10.33 2.70 -1.77
N TYR A 319 9.34 2.88 -0.91
CA TYR A 319 9.51 2.84 0.53
C TYR A 319 9.46 1.39 1.00
N THR A 320 10.39 1.00 1.88
CA THR A 320 10.19 -0.17 2.73
C THR A 320 9.08 0.15 3.73
N GLU A 321 7.96 -0.57 3.65
CA GLU A 321 6.79 -0.36 4.51
C GLU A 321 7.01 -0.95 5.91
N LEU A 322 6.86 -0.11 6.91
CA LEU A 322 6.98 -0.43 8.33
C LEU A 322 5.58 -0.26 8.96
N THR A 323 5.09 -1.29 9.63
CA THR A 323 3.73 -1.29 10.20
C THR A 323 3.72 -1.67 11.67
N THR A 324 4.89 -1.93 12.26
CA THR A 324 5.03 -2.36 13.65
C THR A 324 5.80 -1.34 14.47
N LEU A 325 5.21 -0.84 15.55
CA LEU A 325 5.93 -0.06 16.56
C LEU A 325 6.61 -1.01 17.55
N LEU A 326 7.95 -1.02 17.58
CA LEU A 326 8.70 -1.81 18.56
C LEU A 326 8.85 -1.06 19.88
N SER A 327 9.17 0.23 19.79
CA SER A 327 9.23 1.13 20.95
C SER A 327 9.27 2.58 20.52
N ALA A 328 8.85 3.47 21.40
CA ALA A 328 9.11 4.90 21.31
C ALA A 328 9.57 5.41 22.68
N THR A 329 10.68 6.15 22.72
CA THR A 329 11.36 6.52 23.97
C THR A 329 11.76 7.99 23.95
N SER A 330 11.20 8.78 24.87
CA SER A 330 11.63 10.17 25.09
C SER A 330 12.95 10.21 25.86
N ASN A 331 13.96 10.85 25.28
CA ASN A 331 15.29 11.00 25.89
C ASN A 331 15.46 12.32 26.65
N VAL A 332 14.41 13.14 26.75
CA VAL A 332 14.44 14.46 27.41
C VAL A 332 14.89 14.35 28.86
N ALA A 333 14.45 13.32 29.58
CA ALA A 333 14.85 13.06 30.97
C ALA A 333 16.36 12.77 31.12
N ASN A 334 17.00 12.27 30.06
CA ASN A 334 18.44 11.98 30.02
C ASN A 334 19.26 13.18 29.52
N GLY A 335 18.62 14.33 29.28
CA GLY A 335 19.26 15.56 28.82
C GLY A 335 19.41 15.69 27.31
N THR A 336 18.91 14.72 26.53
CA THR A 336 18.93 14.74 25.06
C THR A 336 17.58 15.22 24.54
N LYS A 337 17.57 16.21 23.64
CA LYS A 337 16.34 16.74 23.02
C LYS A 337 15.88 15.85 21.86
N SER A 338 15.60 14.58 22.14
CA SER A 338 15.17 13.63 21.12
C SER A 338 14.09 12.65 21.59
N LEU A 339 13.32 12.18 20.61
CA LEU A 339 12.46 11.02 20.70
C LEU A 339 13.05 9.92 19.80
N THR A 340 13.35 8.76 20.36
CA THR A 340 13.80 7.58 19.59
C THR A 340 12.60 6.71 19.28
N ILE A 341 12.38 6.39 18.00
CA ILE A 341 11.27 5.57 17.52
C ILE A 341 11.85 4.37 16.77
N ASN A 342 11.50 3.17 17.21
CA ASN A 342 11.90 1.92 16.55
C ASN A 342 10.68 1.35 15.80
N MET A 343 10.76 1.35 14.47
CA MET A 343 9.67 1.02 13.54
C MET A 343 10.09 -0.17 12.68
N ALA A 344 9.27 -1.20 12.57
CA ALA A 344 9.64 -2.46 11.92
C ALA A 344 8.61 -2.91 10.88
N GLU A 345 9.06 -3.79 9.98
CA GLU A 345 8.19 -4.56 9.09
C GLU A 345 7.18 -5.42 9.90
N ASP A 346 6.12 -5.86 9.24
CA ASP A 346 5.11 -6.71 9.88
C ASP A 346 5.72 -8.04 10.37
N GLY A 347 5.26 -8.52 11.53
CA GLY A 347 5.73 -9.79 12.11
C GLY A 347 7.03 -9.74 12.91
N ILE A 348 7.69 -8.57 13.02
CA ILE A 348 8.86 -8.39 13.89
C ILE A 348 8.41 -7.97 15.28
N SER A 349 8.96 -8.58 16.32
CA SER A 349 8.81 -8.10 17.70
C SER A 349 10.11 -8.23 18.48
N SER A 350 10.22 -7.47 19.57
CA SER A 350 11.38 -7.52 20.45
C SER A 350 10.98 -7.49 21.92
N THR A 351 11.73 -8.21 22.74
CA THR A 351 11.58 -8.20 24.20
C THR A 351 12.95 -8.05 24.85
N THR A 352 13.14 -6.99 25.64
CA THR A 352 14.36 -6.78 26.40
C THR A 352 14.22 -7.29 27.82
N ASP A 353 15.13 -8.15 28.25
CA ASP A 353 15.22 -8.57 29.65
C ASP A 353 15.86 -7.44 30.48
N PRO A 354 15.13 -6.86 31.45
CA PRO A 354 15.63 -5.73 32.24
C PRO A 354 16.78 -6.11 33.19
N THR A 355 17.03 -7.40 33.42
CA THR A 355 18.11 -7.88 34.30
C THR A 355 19.42 -8.11 33.57
N THR A 356 19.36 -8.54 32.31
CA THR A 356 20.55 -8.84 31.49
C THR A 356 20.80 -7.81 30.39
N TRP A 357 19.83 -6.92 30.14
CA TRP A 357 19.81 -5.95 29.02
C TRP A 357 19.94 -6.61 27.65
N GLN A 358 19.64 -7.90 27.55
CA GLN A 358 19.62 -8.63 26.30
C GLN A 358 18.24 -8.51 25.67
N THR A 359 18.21 -8.15 24.38
CA THR A 359 17.00 -8.12 23.58
C THR A 359 16.89 -9.40 22.77
N VAL A 360 15.77 -10.10 22.95
CA VAL A 360 15.38 -11.24 22.11
C VAL A 360 14.48 -10.72 21.00
N TRP A 361 14.80 -11.10 19.77
CA TRP A 361 14.05 -10.71 18.58
C TRP A 361 13.27 -11.91 18.03
N GLU A 362 12.03 -11.67 17.61
CA GLU A 362 11.20 -12.64 16.89
C GLU A 362 10.81 -12.06 15.53
N GLY A 363 10.71 -12.93 14.51
CA GLY A 363 10.45 -12.53 13.12
C GLY A 363 11.72 -12.46 12.26
N GLU A 364 11.53 -12.18 10.97
CA GLU A 364 12.59 -11.90 9.99
C GLU A 364 12.19 -10.65 9.19
N GLY A 365 13.16 -9.80 8.86
CA GLY A 365 12.96 -8.55 8.13
C GLY A 365 13.77 -7.42 8.74
N HIS A 366 13.31 -6.18 8.61
CA HIS A 366 14.07 -5.00 8.99
C HIS A 366 13.33 -4.09 9.97
N TYR A 367 14.11 -3.28 10.68
CA TYR A 367 13.58 -2.15 11.43
C TYR A 367 14.48 -0.91 11.33
N LEU A 368 13.84 0.26 11.41
CA LEU A 368 14.45 1.57 11.49
C LEU A 368 14.44 2.05 12.94
N ALA A 369 15.62 2.31 13.49
CA ALA A 369 15.76 3.16 14.67
C ALA A 369 15.89 4.60 14.19
N LEU A 370 14.98 5.49 14.61
CA LEU A 370 14.95 6.89 14.21
C LEU A 370 15.03 7.80 15.43
N ASP A 371 16.02 8.69 15.46
CA ASP A 371 16.10 9.78 16.45
C ASP A 371 15.56 11.06 15.82
N ILE A 372 14.47 11.60 16.37
CA ILE A 372 13.87 12.85 15.89
C ILE A 372 13.92 13.93 16.96
N TYR A 373 14.09 15.19 16.56
CA TYR A 373 14.09 16.30 17.51
C TYR A 373 12.80 16.36 18.31
N SER A 374 12.94 16.40 19.64
CA SER A 374 11.82 16.63 20.55
C SER A 374 12.32 17.30 21.82
N GLU A 375 11.85 18.50 22.09
CA GLU A 375 12.25 19.26 23.28
C GLU A 375 11.49 18.83 24.55
N ASP A 376 10.27 18.34 24.39
CA ASP A 376 9.34 17.99 25.47
C ASP A 376 8.94 16.50 25.49
N GLY A 377 9.47 15.70 24.57
CA GLY A 377 9.19 14.27 24.45
C GLY A 377 7.98 13.94 23.58
N LYS A 378 7.35 14.94 22.95
CA LYS A 378 6.24 14.76 22.00
C LYS A 378 6.76 14.56 20.58
N LEU A 379 5.93 13.97 19.72
CA LEU A 379 6.18 13.88 18.28
C LEU A 379 5.41 14.99 17.57
N TYR A 380 6.09 15.85 16.84
CA TYR A 380 5.45 16.92 16.06
C TYR A 380 5.39 16.52 14.58
N THR A 381 4.31 16.88 13.90
CA THR A 381 4.24 16.76 12.43
C THR A 381 5.14 17.80 11.76
N GLY A 382 5.71 17.47 10.60
CA GLY A 382 6.55 18.38 9.82
C GLY A 382 7.70 17.66 9.10
N THR A 383 8.55 18.45 8.45
CA THR A 383 9.74 17.95 7.76
C THR A 383 11.00 18.21 8.59
N TYR A 384 11.83 17.18 8.72
CA TYR A 384 13.05 17.16 9.50
C TYR A 384 14.23 16.81 8.60
N ASN A 385 15.27 17.64 8.62
CA ASN A 385 16.50 17.39 7.84
C ASN A 385 17.53 16.63 8.68
N ALA A 386 18.43 15.89 8.03
CA ALA A 386 19.55 15.26 8.74
C ALA A 386 20.37 16.30 9.52
N CYS A 387 20.69 16.03 10.78
CA CYS A 387 21.48 16.96 11.58
C CYS A 387 22.91 17.09 11.04
N ALA A 388 23.48 18.29 11.13
CA ALA A 388 24.82 18.56 10.61
C ALA A 388 25.95 17.89 11.42
N THR A 389 25.69 17.43 12.64
CA THR A 389 26.70 16.83 13.52
C THR A 389 26.11 15.69 14.35
N ALA A 390 26.70 14.51 14.20
CA ALA A 390 26.34 13.32 14.96
C ALA A 390 26.28 13.58 16.48
N GLY A 391 25.26 13.03 17.13
CA GLY A 391 25.03 13.19 18.57
C GLY A 391 24.45 14.55 19.00
N THR A 392 24.22 15.50 18.08
CA THR A 392 23.55 16.78 18.36
C THR A 392 22.37 16.95 17.41
N ILE A 393 21.16 17.13 17.96
CA ILE A 393 19.92 17.28 17.19
C ILE A 393 19.26 18.61 17.57
N ASN A 394 19.02 19.48 16.59
CA ASN A 394 18.36 20.77 16.77
C ASN A 394 16.92 20.75 16.22
N ALA A 395 16.18 21.84 16.45
CA ALA A 395 14.81 21.96 15.98
C ALA A 395 14.74 21.84 14.44
N GLY A 396 13.80 21.02 13.96
CA GLY A 396 13.66 20.71 12.53
C GLY A 396 14.68 19.69 12.01
N GLU A 397 15.38 18.97 12.89
CA GLU A 397 16.35 17.95 12.49
C GLU A 397 16.00 16.54 13.01
N PHE A 398 16.49 15.52 12.32
CA PHE A 398 16.62 14.16 12.85
C PHE A 398 18.10 13.80 13.03
N GLY A 399 18.41 12.94 13.99
CA GLY A 399 19.77 12.56 14.34
C GLY A 399 20.37 11.52 13.39
N ILE A 400 21.53 11.81 12.80
CA ILE A 400 22.24 10.84 11.95
C ILE A 400 22.87 9.68 12.74
N GLY A 401 23.05 8.54 12.08
CA GLY A 401 23.72 7.37 12.64
C GLY A 401 25.22 7.56 12.82
N TRP A 402 25.79 7.11 13.94
CA TRP A 402 27.22 7.29 14.28
C TRP A 402 27.74 6.27 15.30
N ASP A 403 29.06 6.25 15.49
CA ASP A 403 29.74 5.41 16.49
C ASP A 403 30.32 6.28 17.61
N PRO A 404 29.74 6.23 18.82
CA PRO A 404 30.22 7.03 19.94
C PRO A 404 31.61 6.65 20.46
N GLY A 405 32.07 5.45 20.16
CA GLY A 405 33.32 4.93 20.71
C GLY A 405 33.20 4.68 22.21
N ASP A 406 34.30 4.83 22.94
CA ASP A 406 34.32 4.67 24.40
C ASP A 406 33.90 5.96 25.11
N LEU A 407 32.59 6.20 25.12
CA LEU A 407 31.99 7.43 25.67
C LEU A 407 32.30 7.63 27.17
N TRP A 408 32.62 6.55 27.89
CA TRP A 408 32.81 6.55 29.34
C TRP A 408 34.24 6.25 29.78
N GLY A 409 35.17 6.04 28.85
CA GLY A 409 36.57 5.74 29.16
C GLY A 409 36.78 4.40 29.88
N ILE A 410 35.85 3.45 29.74
CA ILE A 410 35.86 2.16 30.44
C ILE A 410 36.30 0.99 29.55
N GLY A 411 36.75 1.26 28.32
CA GLY A 411 37.16 0.27 27.34
C GLY A 411 36.01 -0.43 26.63
N MET A 412 34.78 0.06 26.77
CA MET A 412 33.61 -0.42 26.02
C MET A 412 33.35 0.50 24.84
N VAL A 413 33.46 -0.03 23.63
CA VAL A 413 33.18 0.72 22.39
C VAL A 413 31.69 0.57 22.07
N PHE A 414 31.00 1.71 21.97
CA PHE A 414 29.62 1.77 21.50
C PHE A 414 29.61 2.08 20.00
N GLU A 415 28.75 1.36 19.28
CA GLU A 415 28.58 1.46 17.83
C GLU A 415 27.08 1.54 17.48
N ASN A 416 26.76 2.10 16.32
CA ASN A 416 25.41 2.16 15.75
C ASN A 416 24.38 2.89 16.62
N TRP A 417 24.71 4.12 17.04
CA TRP A 417 23.80 5.04 17.72
C TRP A 417 23.15 6.01 16.74
N GLY A 418 22.04 6.64 17.13
CA GLY A 418 21.28 7.55 16.26
C GLY A 418 20.40 6.79 15.27
N THR A 419 20.15 7.40 14.11
CA THR A 419 19.29 6.77 13.09
C THR A 419 20.03 5.68 12.33
N CYS A 420 19.59 4.43 12.48
CA CYS A 420 20.24 3.24 11.90
C CYS A 420 19.20 2.27 11.33
N TRP A 421 19.61 1.56 10.28
CA TRP A 421 18.84 0.48 9.65
C TRP A 421 19.37 -0.87 10.09
N TRP A 422 18.46 -1.76 10.47
CA TRP A 422 18.80 -3.04 11.08
C TRP A 422 18.09 -4.18 10.37
N ASN A 423 18.83 -5.26 10.15
CA ASN A 423 18.29 -6.54 9.72
C ASN A 423 18.09 -7.46 10.93
N VAL A 424 16.92 -8.08 11.03
CA VAL A 424 16.51 -9.04 12.06
C VAL A 424 16.46 -10.42 11.41
N ALA A 425 17.34 -11.31 11.87
CA ALA A 425 17.36 -12.69 11.41
C ALA A 425 17.92 -13.61 12.50
N GLY A 426 17.39 -14.84 12.59
CA GLY A 426 17.91 -15.86 13.50
C GLY A 426 17.88 -15.48 14.98
N GLY A 427 16.93 -14.63 15.40
CA GLY A 427 16.76 -14.19 16.79
C GLY A 427 17.68 -13.05 17.23
N ALA A 428 18.39 -12.41 16.28
CA ALA A 428 19.27 -11.28 16.54
C ALA A 428 19.02 -10.13 15.55
N ALA A 429 19.40 -8.91 15.96
CA ALA A 429 19.43 -7.74 15.09
C ALA A 429 20.89 -7.35 14.80
N VAL A 430 21.19 -7.08 13.54
CA VAL A 430 22.51 -6.61 13.08
C VAL A 430 22.31 -5.32 12.30
N ALA A 431 23.10 -4.29 12.61
CA ALA A 431 23.04 -3.03 11.88
C ALA A 431 23.52 -3.26 10.45
N GLU A 432 22.65 -2.94 9.48
CA GLU A 432 22.96 -3.03 8.07
C GLU A 432 23.57 -1.72 7.56
N GLY A 433 23.16 -0.59 8.15
CA GLY A 433 23.75 0.72 7.85
C GLY A 433 23.36 1.84 8.80
N LYS A 434 24.11 2.94 8.74
CA LYS A 434 23.84 4.20 9.44
C LYS A 434 23.25 5.19 8.46
N VAL A 435 22.13 5.83 8.82
CA VAL A 435 21.53 6.89 7.99
C VAL A 435 22.28 8.19 8.27
N THR A 436 23.00 8.72 7.27
CA THR A 436 23.87 9.90 7.43
C THR A 436 23.37 11.15 6.72
N ASP A 437 22.31 11.03 5.92
CA ASP A 437 21.71 12.11 5.15
C ASP A 437 20.20 11.87 5.01
N GLY A 438 19.52 12.78 4.32
CA GLY A 438 18.12 12.63 3.95
C GLY A 438 17.15 13.57 4.66
N THR A 439 15.88 13.24 4.53
CA THR A 439 14.76 13.97 5.13
C THR A 439 13.77 13.00 5.76
N VAL A 440 13.19 13.40 6.88
CA VAL A 440 12.10 12.70 7.54
C VAL A 440 10.86 13.58 7.51
N GLN A 441 9.76 13.06 6.99
CA GLN A 441 8.46 13.70 7.01
C GLN A 441 7.55 12.99 8.00
N VAL A 442 6.92 13.74 8.91
CA VAL A 442 5.97 13.24 9.90
C VAL A 442 4.60 13.86 9.62
N LEU A 443 3.60 13.01 9.40
CA LEU A 443 2.26 13.39 8.95
C LEU A 443 1.20 12.69 9.81
N VAL A 444 0.00 13.27 9.86
CA VAL A 444 -1.19 12.59 10.38
C VAL A 444 -2.19 12.46 9.24
N GLU A 445 -2.40 11.24 8.76
CA GLU A 445 -3.34 10.92 7.68
C GLU A 445 -4.57 10.21 8.27
N GLY A 446 -5.66 10.96 8.44
CA GLY A 446 -6.87 10.46 9.08
C GLY A 446 -6.63 10.08 10.55
N SER A 447 -6.66 8.78 10.88
CA SER A 447 -6.37 8.26 12.23
C SER A 447 -4.96 7.71 12.40
N ASN A 448 -4.13 7.80 11.36
CA ASN A 448 -2.81 7.18 11.29
C ASN A 448 -1.71 8.24 11.37
N LEU A 449 -0.66 7.92 12.11
CA LEU A 449 0.64 8.54 12.04
C LEU A 449 1.38 7.95 10.83
N VAL A 450 1.92 8.82 9.98
CA VAL A 450 2.77 8.43 8.86
C VAL A 450 4.14 9.08 9.01
N ILE A 451 5.20 8.28 9.00
CA ILE A 451 6.59 8.77 9.03
C ILE A 451 7.32 8.27 7.79
N LYS A 452 7.81 9.17 6.94
CA LYS A 452 8.56 8.84 5.73
C LYS A 452 10.01 9.29 5.89
N LEU A 453 10.97 8.37 5.82
CA LEU A 453 12.40 8.67 5.68
C LEU A 453 12.78 8.52 4.20
N LYS A 454 13.34 9.58 3.61
CA LYS A 454 14.07 9.51 2.33
C LYS A 454 15.56 9.73 2.59
N SER A 455 16.43 8.79 2.21
CA SER A 455 17.89 8.92 2.38
C SER A 455 18.65 8.16 1.29
N THR A 456 19.95 8.39 1.17
CA THR A 456 20.78 7.64 0.21
C THR A 456 20.91 6.16 0.57
N LEU A 457 20.80 5.81 1.85
CA LEU A 457 20.89 4.43 2.32
C LEU A 457 19.62 3.64 2.01
N LEU A 458 18.46 4.25 2.28
CA LEU A 458 17.15 3.64 2.09
C LEU A 458 16.03 4.68 2.12
N ASN A 459 14.87 4.28 1.63
CA ASN A 459 13.61 4.96 1.85
C ASN A 459 12.69 4.05 2.68
N ALA A 460 12.17 4.54 3.81
CA ALA A 460 11.23 3.79 4.65
C ALA A 460 9.98 4.60 4.97
N LYS A 461 8.82 3.93 5.02
CA LYS A 461 7.54 4.55 5.37
C LYS A 461 6.90 3.76 6.49
N PHE A 462 6.60 4.44 7.58
CA PHE A 462 5.90 3.88 8.72
C PHE A 462 4.46 4.37 8.74
N THR A 463 3.49 3.46 8.81
CA THR A 463 2.07 3.79 8.94
C THR A 463 1.49 3.10 10.18
N TYR A 464 1.00 3.87 11.15
CA TYR A 464 0.57 3.31 12.43
C TYR A 464 -0.57 4.10 13.09
N PRO A 465 -1.53 3.48 13.78
CA PRO A 465 -2.62 4.21 14.42
C PRO A 465 -2.11 5.14 15.52
N VAL A 466 -2.48 6.44 15.47
CA VAL A 466 -2.09 7.43 16.50
C VAL A 466 -2.53 6.98 17.90
N ALA A 467 -3.72 6.38 18.00
CA ALA A 467 -4.27 5.89 19.26
C ALA A 467 -3.48 4.73 19.91
N GLN A 468 -2.59 4.08 19.17
CA GLN A 468 -1.76 2.98 19.64
C GLN A 468 -0.28 3.40 19.80
N PHE A 469 0.06 4.65 19.49
CA PHE A 469 1.42 5.17 19.59
C PHE A 469 1.78 5.44 21.06
N VAL A 470 2.44 4.47 21.69
CA VAL A 470 2.75 4.47 23.13
C VAL A 470 4.25 4.29 23.37
N ASP A 471 4.71 4.73 24.55
CA ASP A 471 6.08 4.52 25.01
C ASP A 471 6.30 3.10 25.56
N GLY A 472 7.54 2.79 25.96
CA GLY A 472 7.90 1.49 26.54
C GLY A 472 7.18 1.14 27.87
N THR A 473 6.44 2.06 28.48
CA THR A 473 5.59 1.81 29.65
C THR A 473 4.13 1.57 29.28
N GLY A 474 3.77 1.75 28.01
CA GLY A 474 2.41 1.74 27.50
C GLY A 474 1.67 3.08 27.67
N ALA A 475 2.37 4.15 28.06
CA ALA A 475 1.78 5.49 28.13
C ALA A 475 1.73 6.11 26.73
N PRO A 476 0.62 6.77 26.34
CA PRO A 476 0.54 7.42 25.03
C PRO A 476 1.62 8.49 24.85
N ILE A 477 2.28 8.47 23.70
CA ILE A 477 3.10 9.60 23.26
C ILE A 477 2.20 10.57 22.51
N GLU A 478 2.19 11.82 22.96
CA GLU A 478 1.39 12.85 22.31
C GLU A 478 1.98 13.17 20.93
N VAL A 479 1.19 12.90 19.89
CA VAL A 479 1.44 13.39 18.53
C VAL A 479 0.77 14.74 18.40
N VAL A 480 1.57 15.79 18.26
CA VAL A 480 1.10 17.15 18.06
C VAL A 480 1.06 17.42 16.57
N ASP A 481 -0.14 17.30 16.01
CA ASP A 481 -0.42 17.77 14.66
C ASP A 481 -0.40 19.30 14.65
N LEU A 482 0.63 19.86 14.01
CA LEU A 482 0.80 21.29 13.84
C LEU A 482 -0.04 21.84 12.67
N GLY A 483 -0.88 21.00 12.03
CA GLY A 483 -1.69 21.38 10.87
C GLY A 483 -0.85 21.61 9.61
N GLY A 484 0.34 21.03 9.56
CA GLY A 484 1.30 21.15 8.46
C GLY A 484 1.73 19.81 7.88
N GLY A 485 0.86 18.80 8.00
CA GLY A 485 1.11 17.42 7.59
C GLY A 485 0.10 16.85 6.58
N SER A 486 -0.64 17.69 5.87
CA SER A 486 -0.80 17.41 4.43
C SER A 486 0.55 17.72 3.77
N GLU A 487 0.82 17.26 2.55
CA GLU A 487 1.77 18.03 1.72
C GLU A 487 1.41 19.52 1.85
N PRO A 488 2.37 20.46 1.89
CA PRO A 488 2.02 21.86 1.84
C PRO A 488 1.02 21.99 0.70
N GLU A 489 -0.23 22.36 1.01
CA GLU A 489 -1.17 22.70 -0.03
C GLU A 489 -0.47 23.86 -0.72
N VAL A 490 0.03 23.58 -1.92
CA VAL A 490 0.71 24.58 -2.70
C VAL A 490 -0.37 25.60 -2.98
N GLU A 491 -0.35 26.71 -2.23
CA GLU A 491 -1.33 27.78 -2.39
C GLU A 491 -1.06 28.38 -3.77
N TYR A 492 -1.90 28.00 -4.72
CA TYR A 492 -1.82 28.47 -6.08
C TYR A 492 -2.53 29.80 -6.18
N VAL A 493 -1.90 30.76 -6.86
CA VAL A 493 -2.65 31.88 -7.44
C VAL A 493 -3.54 31.31 -8.53
N GLU A 494 -4.86 31.42 -8.35
CA GLU A 494 -5.85 30.94 -9.30
C GLU A 494 -5.91 31.87 -10.53
N LEU A 495 -5.50 31.33 -11.67
CA LEU A 495 -5.64 31.96 -12.99
C LEU A 495 -6.88 31.36 -13.65
N THR A 496 -7.85 32.18 -14.02
CA THR A 496 -9.13 31.71 -14.59
C THR A 496 -9.39 32.27 -15.98
N THR A 497 -8.54 33.20 -16.45
CA THR A 497 -8.68 33.85 -17.74
C THR A 497 -7.54 33.48 -18.68
N LEU A 498 -7.86 32.92 -19.84
CA LEU A 498 -6.91 32.79 -20.95
C LEU A 498 -6.87 34.10 -21.74
N LEU A 499 -5.72 34.79 -21.71
CA LEU A 499 -5.51 36.01 -22.49
C LEU A 499 -5.11 35.70 -23.94
N SER A 500 -4.23 34.72 -24.12
CA SER A 500 -3.81 34.23 -25.44
C SER A 500 -3.13 32.87 -25.32
N ALA A 501 -3.30 32.02 -26.32
CA ALA A 501 -2.40 30.89 -26.56
C ALA A 501 -1.95 30.97 -28.02
N THR A 502 -0.67 30.76 -28.30
CA THR A 502 -0.12 30.92 -29.65
C THR A 502 0.97 29.89 -29.92
N SER A 503 0.85 29.17 -31.04
CA SER A 503 1.91 28.30 -31.53
C SER A 503 3.04 29.09 -32.20
N ASN A 504 4.28 28.84 -31.77
CA ASN A 504 5.47 29.43 -32.38
C ASN A 504 6.15 28.52 -33.41
N VAL A 505 5.59 27.34 -33.68
CA VAL A 505 6.18 26.34 -34.61
C VAL A 505 6.34 26.92 -36.02
N ALA A 506 5.37 27.72 -36.47
CA ALA A 506 5.44 28.39 -37.78
C ALA A 506 6.59 29.43 -37.87
N ASN A 507 7.03 29.95 -36.72
CA ASN A 507 8.16 30.89 -36.60
C ASN A 507 9.51 30.18 -36.40
N GLY A 508 9.52 28.83 -36.44
CA GLY A 508 10.72 28.01 -36.31
C GLY A 508 11.13 27.70 -34.87
N THR A 509 10.25 27.95 -33.89
CA THR A 509 10.48 27.65 -32.48
C THR A 509 9.51 26.55 -32.04
N ASN A 510 10.03 25.46 -31.47
CA ASN A 510 9.22 24.34 -30.98
C ASN A 510 8.58 24.68 -29.62
N SER A 511 7.67 25.65 -29.60
CA SER A 511 6.98 26.08 -28.39
C SER A 511 5.55 26.57 -28.65
N VAL A 512 4.76 26.56 -27.58
CA VAL A 512 3.52 27.33 -27.46
C VAL A 512 3.73 28.39 -26.37
N THR A 513 3.32 29.63 -26.64
CA THR A 513 3.27 30.70 -25.66
C THR A 513 1.84 30.85 -25.15
N ILE A 514 1.66 30.85 -23.84
CA ILE A 514 0.36 30.91 -23.17
C ILE A 514 0.39 32.04 -22.14
N ASN A 515 -0.60 32.90 -22.16
CA ASN A 515 -0.78 33.97 -21.19
C ASN A 515 -2.06 33.72 -20.39
N LEU A 516 -1.91 33.50 -19.09
CA LEU A 516 -2.97 33.09 -18.16
C LEU A 516 -3.09 34.14 -17.05
N ALA A 517 -4.28 34.60 -16.72
CA ALA A 517 -4.49 35.71 -15.79
C ALA A 517 -5.57 35.41 -14.75
N GLU A 518 -5.53 36.15 -13.65
CA GLU A 518 -6.62 36.22 -12.66
C GLU A 518 -7.93 36.72 -13.31
N ASP A 519 -9.05 36.49 -12.63
CA ASP A 519 -10.37 36.93 -13.11
C ASP A 519 -10.43 38.45 -13.30
N GLY A 520 -11.11 38.89 -14.35
CA GLY A 520 -11.31 40.31 -14.65
C GLY A 520 -10.16 41.03 -15.36
N ILE A 521 -9.05 40.35 -15.65
CA ILE A 521 -7.96 40.89 -16.47
C ILE A 521 -8.22 40.61 -17.95
N SER A 522 -8.00 41.61 -18.80
CA SER A 522 -7.98 41.42 -20.25
C SER A 522 -6.88 42.26 -20.91
N SER A 523 -6.46 41.86 -22.10
CA SER A 523 -5.45 42.58 -22.86
C SER A 523 -5.82 42.68 -24.33
N THR A 524 -5.41 43.77 -24.98
CA THR A 524 -5.58 43.98 -26.42
C THR A 524 -4.34 44.61 -26.99
N THR A 525 -3.72 43.95 -27.97
CA THR A 525 -2.52 44.45 -28.66
C THR A 525 -2.92 45.15 -29.95
N ASP A 526 -2.48 46.39 -30.14
CA ASP A 526 -2.63 47.11 -31.40
C ASP A 526 -1.62 46.56 -32.43
N PRO A 527 -2.07 45.93 -33.53
CA PRO A 527 -1.19 45.31 -34.51
C PRO A 527 -0.33 46.31 -35.30
N THR A 528 -0.60 47.62 -35.19
CA THR A 528 0.14 48.68 -35.89
C THR A 528 1.29 49.22 -35.06
N THR A 529 1.06 49.37 -33.75
CA THR A 529 2.02 49.97 -32.81
C THR A 529 2.70 48.93 -31.92
N TRP A 530 2.20 47.69 -31.91
CA TRP A 530 2.63 46.58 -31.04
C TRP A 530 2.52 46.90 -29.55
N GLN A 531 1.70 47.90 -29.20
CA GLN A 531 1.42 48.24 -27.82
C GLN A 531 0.22 47.43 -27.32
N THR A 532 0.38 46.81 -26.15
CA THR A 532 -0.69 46.11 -25.46
C THR A 532 -1.32 47.04 -24.43
N VAL A 533 -2.63 47.22 -24.54
CA VAL A 533 -3.46 47.90 -23.53
C VAL A 533 -4.03 46.83 -22.61
N TRP A 534 -3.94 47.08 -21.30
CA TRP A 534 -4.42 46.17 -20.27
C TRP A 534 -5.63 46.77 -19.55
N GLU A 535 -6.62 45.93 -19.24
CA GLU A 535 -7.76 46.28 -18.38
C GLU A 535 -7.84 45.31 -17.20
N GLY A 536 -8.26 45.80 -16.03
CA GLY A 536 -8.31 45.04 -14.78
C GLY A 536 -7.12 45.34 -13.84
N GLU A 537 -7.14 44.71 -12.67
CA GLU A 537 -6.05 44.72 -11.68
C GLU A 537 -5.83 43.29 -11.19
N GLY A 538 -4.56 42.89 -11.01
CA GLY A 538 -4.18 41.55 -10.56
C GLY A 538 -2.92 41.07 -11.28
N HIS A 539 -2.78 39.77 -11.51
CA HIS A 539 -1.58 39.16 -12.08
C HIS A 539 -1.84 38.30 -13.31
N TYR A 540 -0.81 38.13 -14.12
CA TYR A 540 -0.80 37.13 -15.17
C TYR A 540 0.56 36.44 -15.30
N LEU A 541 0.50 35.18 -15.72
CA LEU A 541 1.63 34.34 -16.06
C LEU A 541 1.77 34.28 -17.58
N ALA A 542 2.93 34.72 -18.09
CA ALA A 542 3.37 34.35 -19.43
C ALA A 542 4.17 33.05 -19.32
N LEU A 543 3.88 32.07 -20.16
CA LEU A 543 4.45 30.73 -20.11
C LEU A 543 4.84 30.28 -21.52
N ASP A 544 6.09 29.83 -21.70
CA ASP A 544 6.52 29.15 -22.92
C ASP A 544 6.70 27.66 -22.63
N VAL A 545 6.03 26.79 -23.37
CA VAL A 545 6.11 25.33 -23.17
C VAL A 545 6.57 24.66 -24.45
N TYR A 546 7.42 23.64 -24.35
CA TYR A 546 7.83 22.86 -25.51
C TYR A 546 6.61 22.30 -26.27
N SER A 547 6.63 22.46 -27.58
CA SER A 547 5.65 21.85 -28.47
C SER A 547 6.22 21.70 -29.87
N ALA A 548 6.31 20.46 -30.35
CA ALA A 548 6.77 20.17 -31.70
C ALA A 548 5.66 20.34 -32.76
N ASP A 549 4.40 20.14 -32.38
CA ASP A 549 3.25 20.14 -33.29
C ASP A 549 2.36 21.41 -33.14
N GLY A 550 2.73 22.30 -32.22
CA GLY A 550 2.00 23.53 -31.93
C GLY A 550 0.83 23.34 -30.96
N LYS A 551 0.70 22.16 -30.34
CA LYS A 551 -0.28 21.87 -29.29
C LYS A 551 0.38 21.74 -27.92
N LEU A 552 -0.35 22.11 -26.88
CA LEU A 552 0.07 21.81 -25.51
C LEU A 552 -0.30 20.36 -25.18
N ALA A 553 0.69 19.53 -24.86
CA ALA A 553 0.49 18.15 -24.44
C ALA A 553 0.33 18.04 -22.92
N ALA A 554 -0.32 16.96 -22.46
CA ALA A 554 -0.30 16.60 -21.05
C ALA A 554 1.09 16.07 -20.67
N GLY A 555 1.52 16.33 -19.44
CA GLY A 555 2.81 15.90 -18.92
C GLY A 555 3.39 16.85 -17.90
N THR A 556 4.59 16.50 -17.42
CA THR A 556 5.39 17.33 -16.52
C THR A 556 6.58 17.90 -17.29
N TYR A 557 6.79 19.20 -17.15
CA TYR A 557 7.83 19.96 -17.84
C TYR A 557 8.76 20.60 -16.82
N ASN A 558 10.07 20.43 -17.03
CA ASN A 558 11.10 21.03 -16.20
C ASN A 558 11.53 22.39 -16.77
N ALA A 559 12.00 23.29 -15.91
CA ALA A 559 12.59 24.55 -16.35
C ALA A 559 13.81 24.29 -17.25
N CYS A 560 13.86 24.92 -18.44
CA CYS A 560 15.00 24.74 -19.33
C CYS A 560 16.29 25.36 -18.75
N ALA A 561 17.43 24.77 -19.07
CA ALA A 561 18.72 25.20 -18.53
C ALA A 561 19.19 26.58 -19.04
N THR A 562 18.65 27.06 -20.18
CA THR A 562 19.06 28.32 -20.82
C THR A 562 17.88 28.99 -21.50
N GLY A 563 17.64 30.26 -21.17
CA GLY A 563 16.56 31.06 -21.74
C GLY A 563 16.59 31.08 -23.28
N GLY A 564 15.40 30.92 -23.87
CA GLY A 564 15.22 30.87 -25.33
C GLY A 564 15.60 29.53 -25.98
N GLN A 565 16.07 28.54 -25.22
CA GLN A 565 16.35 27.18 -25.68
C GLN A 565 15.48 26.20 -24.90
N ILE A 566 14.37 25.79 -25.52
CA ILE A 566 13.40 24.87 -24.90
C ILE A 566 13.48 23.53 -25.62
N ALA A 567 13.83 22.47 -24.90
CA ALA A 567 13.87 21.11 -25.38
C ALA A 567 12.60 20.32 -25.01
N GLU A 568 12.49 19.10 -25.54
CA GLU A 568 11.37 18.21 -25.22
C GLU A 568 11.30 17.91 -23.72
N GLY A 569 10.09 18.01 -23.14
CA GLY A 569 9.90 17.88 -21.70
C GLY A 569 10.28 19.12 -20.88
N GLU A 570 10.49 20.28 -21.52
CA GLU A 570 10.84 21.53 -20.82
C GLU A 570 9.80 22.65 -21.02
N PHE A 571 9.76 23.57 -20.05
CA PHE A 571 9.18 24.91 -20.23
C PHE A 571 10.32 25.96 -20.22
N GLY A 572 10.13 27.05 -20.96
CA GLY A 572 11.14 28.08 -21.13
C GLY A 572 11.26 28.99 -19.91
N ILE A 573 12.46 29.20 -19.39
CA ILE A 573 12.69 30.17 -18.29
C ILE A 573 12.61 31.62 -18.77
N GLY A 574 12.31 32.53 -17.85
CA GLY A 574 12.36 33.97 -18.07
C GLY A 574 13.80 34.46 -18.29
N TRP A 575 14.03 35.28 -19.31
CA TRP A 575 15.37 35.76 -19.69
C TRP A 575 15.35 37.12 -20.42
N ASP A 576 16.52 37.73 -20.60
CA ASP A 576 16.69 38.98 -21.34
C ASP A 576 17.48 38.73 -22.63
N PRO A 577 16.81 38.77 -23.80
CA PRO A 577 17.47 38.51 -25.06
C PRO A 577 18.49 39.56 -25.49
N GLY A 578 18.40 40.77 -24.93
CA GLY A 578 19.19 41.89 -25.40
C GLY A 578 18.75 42.34 -26.79
N ASP A 579 19.70 42.78 -27.62
CA ASP A 579 19.43 43.22 -29.00
C ASP A 579 19.38 42.04 -29.97
N LEU A 580 18.27 41.32 -29.95
CA LEU A 580 17.98 40.12 -30.77
C LEU A 580 18.23 40.34 -32.27
N TRP A 581 18.07 41.57 -32.77
CA TRP A 581 18.14 41.88 -34.19
C TRP A 581 19.29 42.81 -34.58
N GLY A 582 20.15 43.19 -33.64
CA GLY A 582 21.28 44.09 -33.90
C GLY A 582 20.88 45.50 -34.35
N ILE A 583 19.67 45.94 -34.00
CA ILE A 583 19.09 47.23 -34.44
C ILE A 583 19.08 48.29 -33.32
N GLY A 584 19.71 47.99 -32.17
CA GLY A 584 19.75 48.84 -30.99
C GLY A 584 18.47 48.78 -30.14
N MET A 585 17.57 47.82 -30.39
CA MET A 585 16.38 47.58 -29.57
C MET A 585 16.66 46.46 -28.58
N VAL A 586 16.74 46.79 -27.30
CA VAL A 586 16.98 45.82 -26.23
C VAL A 586 15.64 45.22 -25.81
N PHE A 587 15.54 43.90 -25.87
CA PHE A 587 14.41 43.13 -25.36
C PHE A 587 14.73 42.60 -23.97
N GLU A 588 13.77 42.74 -23.06
CA GLU A 588 13.85 42.31 -21.67
C GLU A 588 12.56 41.53 -21.32
N ASN A 589 12.65 40.62 -20.34
CA ASN A 589 11.52 39.86 -19.78
C ASN A 589 10.78 38.99 -20.82
N TRP A 590 11.52 38.17 -21.55
CA TRP A 590 10.99 37.15 -22.45
C TRP A 590 10.91 35.78 -21.78
N GLY A 591 10.13 34.85 -22.34
CA GLY A 591 9.95 33.52 -21.76
C GLY A 591 8.92 33.51 -20.63
N THR A 592 9.10 32.61 -19.67
CA THR A 592 8.16 32.49 -18.54
C THR A 592 8.41 33.58 -17.50
N CYS A 593 7.45 34.48 -17.34
CA CYS A 593 7.54 35.62 -16.45
C CYS A 593 6.22 35.85 -15.71
N TRP A 594 6.32 36.34 -14.47
CA TRP A 594 5.20 36.74 -13.64
C TRP A 594 5.05 38.26 -13.63
N TRP A 595 3.83 38.73 -13.84
CA TRP A 595 3.51 40.15 -14.06
C TRP A 595 2.34 40.57 -13.21
N SER A 596 2.36 41.82 -12.71
CA SER A 596 1.17 42.49 -12.20
C SER A 596 0.64 43.53 -13.19
N VAL A 597 -0.69 43.62 -13.28
CA VAL A 597 -1.44 44.58 -14.06
C VAL A 597 -2.00 45.63 -13.12
N VAL A 598 -1.55 46.88 -13.27
CA VAL A 598 -1.97 48.01 -12.44
C VAL A 598 -2.07 49.26 -13.32
N ASP A 599 -3.12 50.07 -13.13
CA ASP A 599 -3.31 51.35 -13.83
C ASP A 599 -3.24 51.25 -15.38
N GLY A 600 -3.67 50.11 -15.95
CA GLY A 600 -3.70 49.87 -17.40
C GLY A 600 -2.35 49.50 -18.02
N ALA A 601 -1.36 49.11 -17.21
CA ALA A 601 -0.05 48.63 -17.66
C ALA A 601 0.35 47.32 -16.96
N ALA A 602 1.12 46.50 -17.67
CA ALA A 602 1.77 45.31 -17.10
C ALA A 602 3.18 45.66 -16.62
N ILE A 603 3.51 45.25 -15.40
CA ILE A 603 4.80 45.44 -14.74
C ILE A 603 5.34 44.06 -14.38
N VAL A 604 6.57 43.75 -14.78
CA VAL A 604 7.19 42.46 -14.44
C VAL A 604 7.49 42.42 -12.94
N GLU A 605 7.05 41.37 -12.27
CA GLU A 605 7.41 41.11 -10.88
C GLU A 605 8.67 40.24 -10.80
N GLY A 606 8.80 39.29 -11.72
CA GLY A 606 9.98 38.45 -11.80
C GLY A 606 9.99 37.50 -13.00
N LYS A 607 11.18 36.97 -13.28
CA LYS A 607 11.41 35.90 -14.24
C LYS A 607 11.33 34.57 -13.51
N VAL A 608 10.58 33.62 -14.04
CA VAL A 608 10.58 32.26 -13.52
C VAL A 608 11.82 31.56 -14.07
N THR A 609 12.78 31.21 -13.21
CA THR A 609 14.07 30.62 -13.60
C THR A 609 14.25 29.17 -13.16
N ASP A 610 13.30 28.63 -12.41
CA ASP A 610 13.28 27.27 -11.91
C ASP A 610 11.82 26.78 -11.79
N GLY A 611 11.66 25.54 -11.35
CA GLY A 611 10.36 24.97 -11.05
C GLY A 611 9.93 23.85 -11.98
N THR A 612 8.69 23.43 -11.77
CA THR A 612 8.03 22.34 -12.47
C THR A 612 6.66 22.81 -12.94
N LEU A 613 6.37 22.56 -14.20
CA LEU A 613 5.07 22.81 -14.80
C LEU A 613 4.37 21.47 -15.06
N THR A 614 3.16 21.29 -14.55
CA THR A 614 2.35 20.10 -14.81
C THR A 614 1.13 20.49 -15.63
N VAL A 615 0.87 19.73 -16.69
CA VAL A 615 -0.30 19.88 -17.56
C VAL A 615 -1.08 18.58 -17.55
N SER A 616 -2.37 18.64 -17.19
CA SER A 616 -3.32 17.56 -17.42
C SER A 616 -4.44 18.01 -18.35
N VAL A 617 -4.98 17.06 -19.12
CA VAL A 617 -6.00 17.32 -20.13
C VAL A 617 -7.15 16.32 -19.93
N ASP A 618 -8.34 16.83 -19.67
CA ASP A 618 -9.59 16.07 -19.62
C ASP A 618 -10.57 16.65 -20.65
N GLY A 619 -10.67 15.98 -21.80
CA GLY A 619 -11.40 16.51 -22.96
C GLY A 619 -10.81 17.83 -23.46
N ASP A 620 -11.60 18.91 -23.40
CA ASP A 620 -11.20 20.26 -23.79
C ASP A 620 -10.67 21.12 -22.62
N ILE A 621 -10.67 20.57 -21.39
CA ILE A 621 -10.27 21.28 -20.17
C ILE A 621 -8.81 20.95 -19.86
N TYR A 622 -8.00 22.01 -19.72
CA TYR A 622 -6.61 21.95 -19.31
C TYR A 622 -6.48 22.37 -17.85
N THR A 623 -5.75 21.58 -17.07
CA THR A 623 -5.22 22.01 -15.78
C THR A 623 -3.73 22.25 -15.94
N ILE A 624 -3.28 23.49 -15.79
CA ILE A 624 -1.88 23.92 -15.96
C ILE A 624 -1.41 24.45 -14.60
N SER A 625 -0.46 23.77 -13.97
CA SER A 625 0.06 24.13 -12.65
C SER A 625 1.55 24.39 -12.74
N LEU A 626 1.97 25.63 -12.45
CA LEU A 626 3.37 25.98 -12.30
C LEU A 626 3.69 26.04 -10.80
N GLN A 627 4.74 25.33 -10.38
CA GLN A 627 5.35 25.48 -9.06
C GLN A 627 6.79 25.94 -9.25
N SER A 628 7.16 27.08 -8.66
CA SER A 628 8.53 27.63 -8.77
C SER A 628 8.92 28.35 -7.49
N SER A 629 10.20 28.73 -7.36
CA SER A 629 10.65 29.53 -6.22
C SER A 629 10.06 30.96 -6.22
N LEU A 630 9.58 31.44 -7.38
CA LEU A 630 8.99 32.77 -7.54
C LEU A 630 7.49 32.77 -7.27
N VAL A 631 6.76 31.84 -7.89
CA VAL A 631 5.30 31.78 -7.85
C VAL A 631 4.81 30.35 -8.03
N ASN A 632 3.71 30.04 -7.34
CA ASN A 632 2.88 28.88 -7.62
C ASN A 632 1.57 29.39 -8.22
N ALA A 633 1.26 29.01 -9.46
CA ALA A 633 0.04 29.44 -10.14
C ALA A 633 -0.65 28.26 -10.83
N GLN A 634 -1.99 28.27 -10.85
CA GLN A 634 -2.78 27.21 -11.49
C GLN A 634 -3.86 27.81 -12.37
N TYR A 635 -4.01 27.24 -13.55
CA TYR A 635 -5.13 27.52 -14.46
C TYR A 635 -5.94 26.26 -14.70
N ILE A 636 -7.27 26.38 -14.61
CA ILE A 636 -8.22 25.34 -15.01
C ILE A 636 -9.18 25.95 -16.02
N GLY A 637 -9.11 25.51 -17.27
CA GLY A 637 -10.00 26.01 -18.30
C GLY A 637 -9.65 25.52 -19.70
N THR A 638 -10.39 25.99 -20.70
CA THR A 638 -10.16 25.61 -22.09
C THR A 638 -9.00 26.40 -22.70
N LEU A 639 -8.22 25.78 -23.59
CA LEU A 639 -7.25 26.48 -24.44
C LEU A 639 -7.76 26.59 -25.87
N THR A 640 -7.57 27.75 -26.49
CA THR A 640 -7.75 27.94 -27.93
C THR A 640 -6.43 28.39 -28.53
N LEU A 641 -5.72 27.47 -29.20
CA LEU A 641 -4.40 27.65 -29.81
C LEU A 641 -4.46 28.10 -31.27
#